data_AF-A0A2T6C9V5-F1
#
_entry.id   AF-A0A2T6C9V5-F1
#
_cell.length_a   1.000
_cell.length_b   1.000
_cell.length_c   1.000
_cell.angle_alpha   90.00
_cell.angle_beta   90.00
_cell.angle_gamma   90.00
#
_symmetry.space_group_name_H-M   'P 1'
#
loop_
_entity.id
_entity.type
_entity.pdbx_description
1 polymer ?
#
loop_
_entity_poly.entity_id
_entity_poly.type
_entity_poly.pdbx_seq_one_letter_code
_entity_poly.pdbx_strand_id
1 'polypeptide(L)'
;MPTGPTIGALLRLGLVIVCAMGIMAGRAAMAQGTSDTEIRVGILATEGATRALEAWTPTIDLLNNAARNQSLPYRFKIEPHTDLTLLDGIADDQIDLFLGDPATFVVGEVESGARALLSVAHMWNGVTYDETGAVVFVRADSDIRSFEDVSGRPIMGVAAQEMTGWQLAQQEFRKSRLEPDDFGSDLMFSGGNQREVVYAVQTGLVDVGVIRAGVLENLAKQGALSLDDFRPLGAMDHDGYPFWVSTPLYPDWVISAVPDVPEEVLALVINSLLSVTEDSDVSQSAGGVVWQAPQNYQTVHELLISLRARPYENYLRRAATRIYSAYQWPVIGLGTLIVLSLAFLAFQVRRNAQLAEARKNVLQSEVRSKQFYRNAIEDHTVFCMLTKDGVISHVNERFLNALDRPRGSLLQNHLAELLNETNQSLLETEIMASMQSGAPWQGALQLTRRDDKAAWVQCTFIPVTSASNTLSEIAIVASDVTETRTGVSESRFNNTLELIQDQVIVMRPGTFELMYVNSSAYQLLIGERMGGSWKGKKASDFITKDDFDALKMRAEATIAGPQRRVTWEVEGKFDVTYEISLEYAQPEQDEPRLIVIYRDISERKAVEKAKNEFIATVSHELRTPLTSMKGALGLAVSGAVGEVPEKMTGVINMAASNCDRLVTLINDILDLEKISSGKMDYKMQAFDLNTVVSDALEANKFYAEKFDVTLRRIGDAKENEFRTYGDATRLTQVMDNLMSNAAKFSHKGSEILVSLSEFEGRLRISIRDFGDGIPEKAQATIFDKFTQADSSDTRSKGGTGLGLSIVKLIVEHHKGRIAFVSKEGIGTEFFVDLPMLDGDTVVPISRKGSDDSAALTFTDTLPETVAIATPKVGETAIDRLVTKSRETGTDVKFELGRVNALQVAKGRGVVGQSTVLNWMSSHEQALMVELLQREEMENCDVSVIELTQAANARQDIAARNITSGMMVQDWLRDCGDLLVGEGGDTAKVLAISSDDEVMQWLKEQEIEAVKSKGEAVSKSRSTQYDVIAQFGEGNDAATLALMPMQGGRLPSGWPVTLIVSKTKAKQASRGVVSKFSSGGGRGRRRA
;
A
#
# COMPACT_ATOMS: atom_id res chain seq x y z
N MET A 1 54.89 -0.37 59.43
CA MET A 1 54.07 -0.56 60.65
C MET A 1 54.52 0.45 61.71
N PRO A 2 53.66 1.00 62.59
CA PRO A 2 52.22 0.72 62.74
C PRO A 2 51.27 1.96 62.88
N THR A 3 50.01 1.73 62.50
CA THR A 3 48.70 2.10 63.13
C THR A 3 48.33 3.52 63.63
N GLY A 4 47.27 4.08 63.01
CA GLY A 4 46.06 4.68 63.65
C GLY A 4 46.08 6.18 64.05
N PRO A 5 44.92 6.87 64.22
CA PRO A 5 43.54 6.38 64.22
C PRO A 5 42.51 7.10 63.29
N THR A 6 41.57 6.28 62.81
CA THR A 6 40.11 6.45 62.60
C THR A 6 39.48 7.72 61.98
N ILE A 7 39.09 7.53 60.72
CA ILE A 7 38.23 8.32 59.81
C ILE A 7 36.84 8.70 60.39
N GLY A 8 36.42 8.16 61.54
CA GLY A 8 35.10 8.42 62.14
C GLY A 8 34.94 9.82 62.77
N ALA A 9 36.02 10.48 63.18
CA ALA A 9 35.94 11.77 63.89
C ALA A 9 35.81 12.98 62.94
N LEU A 10 36.40 12.91 61.74
CA LEU A 10 36.33 13.98 60.74
C LEU A 10 34.95 14.06 60.05
N LEU A 11 34.27 12.93 59.88
CA LEU A 11 32.93 12.88 59.29
C LEU A 11 31.84 13.51 60.20
N ARG A 12 32.02 13.50 61.53
CA ARG A 12 31.07 14.14 62.45
C ARG A 12 31.23 15.66 62.54
N LEU A 13 32.43 16.20 62.29
CA LEU A 13 32.64 17.66 62.28
C LEU A 13 32.16 18.30 60.97
N GLY A 14 32.28 17.60 59.84
CA GLY A 14 31.76 18.05 58.54
C GLY A 14 30.23 18.13 58.50
N LEU A 15 29.53 17.20 59.15
CA LEU A 15 28.06 17.17 59.14
C LEU A 15 27.42 18.33 59.94
N VAL A 16 28.08 18.79 61.01
CA VAL A 16 27.55 19.88 61.86
C VAL A 16 27.73 21.25 61.21
N ILE A 17 28.79 21.46 60.41
CA ILE A 17 29.01 22.72 59.68
C ILE A 17 28.05 22.83 58.48
N VAL A 18 27.73 21.72 57.81
CA VAL A 18 26.74 21.70 56.71
C VAL A 18 25.32 21.96 57.22
N CYS A 19 24.95 21.43 58.39
CA CYS A 19 23.64 21.73 59.00
C CYS A 19 23.52 23.19 59.50
N ALA A 20 24.61 23.80 59.98
CA ALA A 20 24.58 25.20 60.45
C ALA A 20 24.49 26.23 59.31
N MET A 21 25.08 25.96 58.14
CA MET A 21 24.90 26.81 56.95
C MET A 21 23.51 26.66 56.32
N GLY A 22 22.91 25.47 56.40
CA GLY A 22 21.52 25.24 55.95
C GLY A 22 20.48 26.07 56.73
N ILE A 23 20.71 26.30 58.03
CA ILE A 23 19.76 27.03 58.89
C ILE A 23 19.87 28.56 58.74
N MET A 24 21.05 29.09 58.37
CA MET A 24 21.18 30.54 58.06
C MET A 24 20.71 30.90 56.64
N ALA A 25 20.82 30.00 55.65
CA ALA A 25 20.22 30.20 54.33
C ALA A 25 18.67 30.16 54.37
N GLY A 26 18.09 29.37 55.28
CA GLY A 26 16.64 29.27 55.46
C GLY A 26 15.97 30.50 56.10
N ARG A 27 16.72 31.41 56.72
CA ARG A 27 16.15 32.63 57.35
C ARG A 27 16.22 33.89 56.51
N ALA A 28 17.01 33.91 55.44
CA ALA A 28 17.01 35.02 54.47
C ALA A 28 15.90 34.91 53.42
N ALA A 29 15.28 33.73 53.26
CA ALA A 29 14.17 33.49 52.33
C ALA A 29 12.77 33.78 52.92
N MET A 30 12.66 34.13 54.21
CA MET A 30 11.39 34.55 54.84
C MET A 30 11.20 36.07 54.84
N ALA A 31 11.68 36.73 53.77
CA ALA A 31 11.49 38.16 53.55
C ALA A 31 11.39 38.50 52.06
N GLN A 32 10.60 37.75 51.30
CA GLN A 32 10.02 38.23 50.05
C GLN A 32 8.54 37.84 50.05
N GLY A 33 7.66 38.82 49.85
CA GLY A 33 6.24 38.54 49.64
C GLY A 33 6.09 37.55 48.49
N THR A 34 5.13 36.64 48.63
CA THR A 34 4.69 35.71 47.58
C THR A 34 4.43 36.48 46.29
N SER A 35 5.39 36.52 45.37
CA SER A 35 5.16 36.95 44.00
C SER A 35 4.66 35.74 43.23
N ASP A 36 3.39 35.76 42.85
CA ASP A 36 2.83 34.75 41.94
C ASP A 36 3.70 34.67 40.68
N THR A 37 3.93 33.46 40.18
CA THR A 37 4.66 33.24 38.93
C THR A 37 3.76 33.66 37.77
N GLU A 38 4.22 34.63 36.98
CA GLU A 38 3.45 35.18 35.86
C GLU A 38 3.50 34.22 34.65
N ILE A 39 2.34 33.81 34.15
CA ILE A 39 2.15 33.04 32.93
C ILE A 39 1.66 34.00 31.83
N ARG A 40 2.47 34.17 30.79
CA ARG A 40 2.22 35.11 29.68
C ARG A 40 1.38 34.43 28.61
N VAL A 41 0.20 34.99 28.37
CA VAL A 41 -0.78 34.50 27.40
C VAL A 41 -0.81 35.45 26.21
N GLY A 42 -0.16 35.07 25.12
CA GLY A 42 -0.17 35.81 23.87
C GLY A 42 -1.47 35.59 23.11
N ILE A 43 -2.14 36.66 22.68
CA ILE A 43 -3.40 36.53 21.92
C ILE A 43 -3.27 37.25 20.59
N LEU A 44 -3.69 36.56 19.53
CA LEU A 44 -3.75 37.13 18.20
C LEU A 44 -4.88 38.18 18.12
N ALA A 45 -4.49 39.45 17.96
CA ALA A 45 -5.39 40.59 17.98
C ALA A 45 -5.84 41.01 16.56
N THR A 46 -6.62 40.15 15.90
CA THR A 46 -7.10 40.39 14.52
C THR A 46 -7.89 41.69 14.38
N GLU A 47 -8.81 41.99 15.29
CA GLU A 47 -9.58 43.25 15.28
C GLU A 47 -8.90 44.41 16.05
N GLY A 48 -7.62 44.28 16.36
CA GLY A 48 -6.83 45.24 17.14
C GLY A 48 -6.79 44.95 18.63
N ALA A 49 -5.78 45.51 19.30
CA ALA A 49 -5.43 45.19 20.67
C ALA A 49 -6.54 45.48 21.69
N THR A 50 -7.28 46.59 21.54
CA THR A 50 -8.34 46.96 22.49
C THR A 50 -9.48 45.96 22.50
N ARG A 51 -9.96 45.52 21.33
CA ARG A 51 -11.03 44.51 21.23
C ARG A 51 -10.57 43.14 21.68
N ALA A 52 -9.33 42.75 21.37
CA ALA A 52 -8.77 41.50 21.88
C ALA A 52 -8.74 41.48 23.41
N LEU A 53 -8.37 42.60 24.05
CA LEU A 53 -8.42 42.73 25.50
C LEU A 53 -9.87 42.68 26.02
N GLU A 54 -10.81 43.38 25.41
CA GLU A 54 -12.23 43.33 25.80
C GLU A 54 -12.80 41.90 25.70
N ALA A 55 -12.47 41.17 24.64
CA ALA A 55 -12.99 39.83 24.39
C ALA A 55 -12.41 38.77 25.33
N TRP A 56 -11.11 38.83 25.62
CA TRP A 56 -10.39 37.74 26.28
C TRP A 56 -9.99 38.01 27.74
N THR A 57 -10.14 39.25 28.24
CA THR A 57 -9.90 39.54 29.67
C THR A 57 -10.78 38.69 30.60
N PRO A 58 -12.09 38.49 30.34
CA PRO A 58 -12.94 37.63 31.18
C PRO A 58 -12.43 36.18 31.27
N THR A 59 -11.85 35.65 30.19
CA THR A 59 -11.23 34.31 30.16
C THR A 59 -10.01 34.25 31.07
N ILE A 60 -9.19 35.29 31.07
CA ILE A 60 -7.98 35.39 31.90
C ILE A 60 -8.34 35.59 33.38
N ASP A 61 -9.39 36.36 33.66
CA ASP A 61 -9.94 36.49 35.01
C ASP A 61 -10.47 35.16 35.53
N LEU A 62 -11.13 34.36 34.69
CA LEU A 62 -11.55 33.00 35.02
C LEU A 62 -10.37 32.10 35.37
N LEU A 63 -9.28 32.14 34.59
CA LEU A 63 -8.05 31.37 34.89
C LEU A 63 -7.37 31.84 36.18
N ASN A 64 -7.28 33.15 36.40
CA ASN A 64 -6.73 33.72 37.63
C ASN A 64 -7.58 33.36 38.87
N ASN A 65 -8.91 33.36 38.73
CA ASN A 65 -9.82 32.92 39.79
C ASN A 65 -9.65 31.42 40.08
N ALA A 66 -9.53 30.58 39.05
CA ALA A 66 -9.29 29.15 39.20
C ALA A 66 -7.95 28.88 39.92
N ALA A 67 -6.89 29.61 39.57
CA ALA A 67 -5.57 29.46 40.20
C ALA A 67 -5.61 29.83 41.69
N ARG A 68 -6.27 30.96 42.02
CA ARG A 68 -6.50 31.38 43.41
C ARG A 68 -7.32 30.35 44.19
N ASN A 69 -8.40 29.82 43.61
CA ASN A 69 -9.26 28.84 44.27
C ASN A 69 -8.53 27.52 44.57
N GLN A 70 -7.60 27.13 43.69
CA GLN A 70 -6.76 25.93 43.88
C GLN A 70 -5.48 26.21 44.69
N SER A 71 -5.30 27.44 45.20
CA SER A 71 -4.10 27.88 45.94
C SER A 71 -2.79 27.67 45.17
N LEU A 72 -2.84 27.77 43.84
CA LEU A 72 -1.66 27.66 42.98
C LEU A 72 -0.96 29.02 42.83
N PRO A 73 0.38 29.08 42.85
CA PRO A 73 1.15 30.32 42.83
C PRO A 73 1.35 30.85 41.41
N TYR A 74 0.29 30.86 40.58
CA TYR A 74 0.34 31.30 39.18
C TYR A 74 -0.62 32.46 38.92
N ARG A 75 -0.18 33.42 38.10
CA ARG A 75 -1.00 34.54 37.63
C ARG A 75 -0.91 34.65 36.12
N PHE A 76 -2.04 34.59 35.43
CA PHE A 76 -2.15 34.73 33.99
C PHE A 76 -2.21 36.20 33.60
N LYS A 77 -1.43 36.59 32.60
CA LYS A 77 -1.42 37.93 32.01
C LYS A 77 -1.57 37.83 30.50
N ILE A 78 -2.50 38.62 29.97
CA ILE A 78 -2.78 38.70 28.54
C ILE A 78 -1.92 39.74 27.86
N GLU A 79 -1.37 39.39 26.70
CA GLU A 79 -0.60 40.27 25.85
C GLU A 79 -1.15 40.19 24.42
N PRO A 80 -1.75 41.27 23.87
CA PRO A 80 -2.25 41.26 22.50
C PRO A 80 -1.09 41.42 21.51
N HIS A 81 -1.05 40.57 20.49
CA HIS A 81 -0.02 40.54 19.47
C HIS A 81 -0.62 40.54 18.06
N THR A 82 0.14 41.08 17.11
CA THR A 82 -0.02 40.80 15.67
C THR A 82 0.56 39.43 15.33
N ASP A 83 0.23 38.86 14.17
CA ASP A 83 0.77 37.57 13.69
C ASP A 83 2.30 37.47 13.86
N LEU A 84 3.02 38.49 13.37
CA LEU A 84 4.48 38.53 13.42
C LEU A 84 5.01 38.57 14.86
N THR A 85 4.48 39.47 15.68
CA THR A 85 4.92 39.64 17.08
C THR A 85 4.57 38.45 17.96
N LEU A 86 3.50 37.71 17.63
CA LEU A 86 3.10 36.52 18.36
C LEU A 86 4.09 35.38 18.08
N LEU A 87 4.41 35.16 16.80
CA LEU A 87 5.39 34.15 16.39
C LEU A 87 6.80 34.46 16.91
N ASP A 88 7.22 35.72 16.87
CA ASP A 88 8.51 36.13 17.43
C ASP A 88 8.53 35.93 18.96
N GLY A 89 7.44 36.26 19.65
CA GLY A 89 7.31 36.04 21.09
C GLY A 89 7.33 34.56 21.49
N ILE A 90 6.76 33.66 20.66
CA ILE A 90 6.83 32.20 20.85
C ILE A 90 8.25 31.68 20.60
N ALA A 91 8.98 32.23 19.63
CA ALA A 91 10.35 31.82 19.31
C ALA A 91 11.39 32.31 20.34
N ASP A 92 11.15 33.49 20.95
CA ASP A 92 12.04 34.12 21.93
C ASP A 92 11.71 33.75 23.40
N ASP A 93 10.93 32.68 23.62
CA ASP A 93 10.45 32.22 24.93
C ASP A 93 9.78 33.33 25.78
N GLN A 94 9.13 34.30 25.10
CA GLN A 94 8.41 35.40 25.74
C GLN A 94 6.94 35.08 26.00
N ILE A 95 6.43 33.98 25.44
CA ILE A 95 5.02 33.59 25.49
C ILE A 95 4.93 32.14 25.97
N ASP A 96 4.17 31.92 27.05
CA ASP A 96 4.04 30.60 27.66
C ASP A 96 2.80 29.87 27.10
N LEU A 97 1.69 30.60 26.95
CA LEU A 97 0.46 30.14 26.31
C LEU A 97 0.11 31.08 25.19
N PHE A 98 -0.46 30.58 24.10
CA PHE A 98 -0.97 31.46 23.06
C PHE A 98 -2.33 31.01 22.52
N LEU A 99 -3.15 31.99 22.15
CA LEU A 99 -4.40 31.81 21.43
C LEU A 99 -4.25 32.49 20.07
N GLY A 100 -4.33 31.68 19.02
CA GLY A 100 -4.15 32.19 17.66
C GLY A 100 -4.85 31.33 16.64
N ASP A 101 -4.71 31.76 15.38
CA ASP A 101 -5.23 31.01 14.26
C ASP A 101 -4.48 29.67 14.09
N PRO A 102 -5.08 28.72 13.35
CA PRO A 102 -4.50 27.40 13.17
C PRO A 102 -3.12 27.40 12.50
N ALA A 103 -2.84 28.37 11.63
CA ALA A 103 -1.53 28.49 10.99
C ALA A 103 -0.46 28.89 12.01
N THR A 104 -0.77 29.83 12.90
CA THR A 104 0.09 30.24 14.01
C THR A 104 0.43 29.05 14.89
N PHE A 105 -0.56 28.19 15.20
CA PHE A 105 -0.31 26.96 15.94
C PHE A 105 0.63 26.00 15.20
N VAL A 106 0.41 25.74 13.91
CA VAL A 106 1.29 24.87 13.13
C VAL A 106 2.73 25.40 13.09
N VAL A 107 2.92 26.71 12.99
CA VAL A 107 4.25 27.33 13.09
C VAL A 107 4.85 27.08 14.47
N GLY A 108 4.10 27.35 15.55
CA GLY A 108 4.55 27.13 16.92
C GLY A 108 4.86 25.66 17.24
N GLU A 109 4.09 24.72 16.70
CA GLU A 109 4.32 23.28 16.86
C GLU A 109 5.63 22.85 16.19
N VAL A 110 5.84 23.27 14.94
CA VAL A 110 7.02 22.85 14.15
C VAL A 110 8.29 23.56 14.57
N GLU A 111 8.22 24.84 14.94
CA GLU A 111 9.40 25.66 15.24
C GLU A 111 9.75 25.69 16.74
N SER A 112 8.75 25.63 17.63
CA SER A 112 8.94 25.77 19.09
C SER A 112 8.41 24.56 19.90
N GLY A 113 7.88 23.53 19.24
CA GLY A 113 7.35 22.34 19.94
C GLY A 113 6.07 22.60 20.73
N ALA A 114 5.30 23.63 20.36
CA ALA A 114 4.03 23.92 20.99
C ALA A 114 3.02 22.77 20.83
N ARG A 115 2.11 22.63 21.79
CA ARG A 115 1.03 21.63 21.79
C ARG A 115 -0.32 22.30 21.89
N ALA A 116 -1.29 21.81 21.12
CA ALA A 116 -2.68 22.23 21.23
C ALA A 116 -3.28 21.74 22.56
N LEU A 117 -3.97 22.63 23.28
CA LEU A 117 -4.67 22.29 24.52
C LEU A 117 -6.18 22.14 24.30
N LEU A 118 -6.80 23.14 23.70
CA LEU A 118 -8.24 23.17 23.41
C LEU A 118 -8.49 23.96 22.12
N SER A 119 -9.52 23.54 21.38
CA SER A 119 -10.00 24.27 20.20
C SER A 119 -11.24 25.07 20.53
N VAL A 120 -11.37 26.20 19.85
CA VAL A 120 -12.57 27.05 19.89
C VAL A 120 -13.66 26.40 19.05
N ALA A 121 -14.88 26.44 19.58
CA ALA A 121 -16.12 26.22 18.86
C ALA A 121 -17.05 27.41 19.12
N HIS A 122 -17.85 27.77 18.14
CA HIS A 122 -18.78 28.89 18.19
C HIS A 122 -20.21 28.39 18.13
N MET A 123 -21.15 29.18 18.67
CA MET A 123 -22.58 28.92 18.49
C MET A 123 -23.27 30.05 17.72
N TRP A 124 -24.10 29.66 16.76
CA TRP A 124 -24.93 30.55 15.97
C TRP A 124 -26.35 30.03 15.87
N ASN A 125 -27.31 30.81 16.37
CA ASN A 125 -28.74 30.47 16.36
C ASN A 125 -29.05 29.05 16.91
N GLY A 126 -28.29 28.60 17.92
CA GLY A 126 -28.45 27.29 18.55
C GLY A 126 -27.75 26.13 17.83
N VAL A 127 -26.95 26.40 16.80
CA VAL A 127 -26.09 25.42 16.11
C VAL A 127 -24.63 25.70 16.44
N THR A 128 -23.90 24.69 16.89
CA THR A 128 -22.47 24.78 17.13
C THR A 128 -21.71 24.50 15.84
N TYR A 129 -20.71 25.32 15.54
CA TYR A 129 -19.75 25.08 14.48
C TYR A 129 -18.33 25.28 15.05
N ASP A 130 -17.40 24.44 14.61
CA ASP A 130 -16.04 24.40 15.11
C ASP A 130 -14.99 24.53 14.00
N GLU A 131 -15.44 24.78 12.77
CA GLU A 131 -14.58 25.02 11.63
C GLU A 131 -14.67 26.47 11.15
N THR A 132 -13.67 26.90 10.39
CA THR A 132 -13.53 28.24 9.84
C THR A 132 -13.23 28.19 8.35
N GLY A 133 -13.76 29.16 7.62
CA GLY A 133 -13.54 29.33 6.19
C GLY A 133 -13.36 30.81 5.85
N ALA A 134 -13.01 31.08 4.60
CA ALA A 134 -12.98 32.44 4.06
C ALA A 134 -14.10 32.65 3.05
N VAL A 135 -14.60 33.89 2.98
CA VAL A 135 -15.54 34.32 1.95
C VAL A 135 -14.85 35.33 1.04
N VAL A 136 -14.90 35.06 -0.26
CA VAL A 136 -14.52 35.99 -1.30
C VAL A 136 -15.80 36.62 -1.80
N PHE A 137 -15.95 37.93 -1.71
CA PHE A 137 -17.20 38.61 -2.01
C PHE A 137 -17.00 39.88 -2.83
N VAL A 138 -18.07 40.25 -3.52
CA VAL A 138 -18.16 41.45 -4.35
C VAL A 138 -19.45 42.19 -4.02
N ARG A 139 -19.59 43.43 -4.50
CA ARG A 139 -20.89 44.10 -4.50
C ARG A 139 -21.90 43.32 -5.34
N ALA A 140 -23.17 43.32 -4.94
CA ALA A 140 -24.24 42.63 -5.65
C ALA A 140 -24.40 43.09 -7.11
N ASP A 141 -24.10 44.36 -7.39
CA ASP A 141 -24.16 44.98 -8.72
C ASP A 141 -22.89 44.82 -9.57
N SER A 142 -21.85 44.13 -9.06
CA SER A 142 -20.59 43.90 -9.77
C SER A 142 -20.74 43.00 -11.01
N ASP A 143 -19.89 43.25 -12.02
CA ASP A 143 -19.77 42.45 -13.24
C ASP A 143 -18.97 41.14 -13.04
N ILE A 144 -18.23 41.01 -11.94
CA ILE A 144 -17.41 39.85 -11.59
C ILE A 144 -18.31 38.67 -11.19
N ARG A 145 -18.26 37.52 -11.90
CA ARG A 145 -19.14 36.36 -11.64
C ARG A 145 -18.40 35.12 -11.17
N SER A 146 -17.11 35.01 -11.45
CA SER A 146 -16.27 33.84 -11.15
C SER A 146 -14.89 34.27 -10.63
N PHE A 147 -14.10 33.33 -10.10
CA PHE A 147 -12.72 33.60 -9.69
C PHE A 147 -11.84 34.08 -10.86
N GLU A 148 -12.07 33.61 -12.08
CA GLU A 148 -11.32 34.01 -13.27
C GLU A 148 -11.49 35.51 -13.60
N ASP A 149 -12.65 36.09 -13.27
CA ASP A 149 -12.97 37.51 -13.51
C ASP A 149 -12.25 38.47 -12.55
N VAL A 150 -11.59 37.93 -11.50
CA VAL A 150 -10.88 38.71 -10.48
C VAL A 150 -9.52 39.22 -11.00
N SER A 151 -8.97 38.60 -12.05
CA SER A 151 -7.66 38.98 -12.59
C SER A 151 -7.60 40.45 -13.02
N GLY A 152 -6.62 41.20 -12.49
CA GLY A 152 -6.44 42.63 -12.79
C GLY A 152 -7.51 43.55 -12.19
N ARG A 153 -8.25 43.09 -11.16
CA ARG A 153 -9.19 43.90 -10.39
C ARG A 153 -8.62 44.24 -9.01
N PRO A 154 -8.91 45.43 -8.45
CA PRO A 154 -8.52 45.78 -7.09
C PRO A 154 -9.17 44.83 -6.09
N ILE A 155 -8.32 44.14 -5.33
CA ILE A 155 -8.70 43.15 -4.33
C ILE A 155 -8.12 43.55 -2.97
N MET A 156 -8.92 43.42 -1.93
CA MET A 156 -8.46 43.65 -0.56
C MET A 156 -8.62 42.40 0.29
N GLY A 157 -7.52 41.94 0.87
CA GLY A 157 -7.50 40.96 1.95
C GLY A 157 -7.33 41.65 3.30
N VAL A 158 -7.39 40.86 4.37
CA VAL A 158 -7.23 41.34 5.74
C VAL A 158 -5.74 41.47 6.09
N ALA A 159 -4.98 40.37 6.00
CA ALA A 159 -3.54 40.35 6.15
C ALA A 159 -2.91 39.22 5.33
N ALA A 160 -1.66 39.39 4.91
CA ALA A 160 -0.98 38.43 4.03
C ALA A 160 -0.68 37.08 4.69
N GLN A 161 -0.47 37.07 6.02
CA GLN A 161 -0.14 35.87 6.79
C GLN A 161 -1.33 35.30 7.57
N GLU A 162 -2.49 35.95 7.55
CA GLU A 162 -3.68 35.47 8.25
C GLU A 162 -4.26 34.25 7.52
N MET A 163 -4.47 33.16 8.25
CA MET A 163 -5.03 31.95 7.68
C MET A 163 -6.50 32.13 7.31
N THR A 164 -7.30 32.62 8.26
CA THR A 164 -8.77 32.58 8.24
C THR A 164 -9.43 33.44 7.16
N GLY A 165 -8.64 34.23 6.42
CA GLY A 165 -9.08 35.01 5.27
C GLY A 165 -8.21 34.72 4.05
N TRP A 166 -7.08 35.40 3.94
CA TRP A 166 -6.30 35.46 2.70
C TRP A 166 -5.68 34.12 2.29
N GLN A 167 -5.04 33.39 3.20
CA GLN A 167 -4.38 32.12 2.82
C GLN A 167 -5.37 31.06 2.35
N LEU A 168 -6.55 30.98 2.97
CA LEU A 168 -7.63 30.09 2.52
C LEU A 168 -8.12 30.46 1.11
N ALA A 169 -8.39 31.74 0.86
CA ALA A 169 -8.81 32.21 -0.46
C ALA A 169 -7.70 32.03 -1.52
N GLN A 170 -6.43 32.17 -1.13
CA GLN A 170 -5.28 32.00 -2.01
C GLN A 170 -5.23 30.59 -2.62
N GLN A 171 -5.66 29.56 -1.88
CA GLN A 171 -5.75 28.21 -2.42
C GLN A 171 -6.81 28.12 -3.54
N GLU A 172 -7.95 28.77 -3.39
CA GLU A 172 -9.03 28.81 -4.40
C GLU A 172 -8.63 29.64 -5.64
N PHE A 173 -7.90 30.73 -5.44
CA PHE A 173 -7.29 31.48 -6.54
C PHE A 173 -6.30 30.61 -7.33
N ARG A 174 -5.44 29.85 -6.65
CA ARG A 174 -4.49 28.94 -7.31
C ARG A 174 -5.17 27.82 -8.09
N LYS A 175 -6.26 27.24 -7.57
CA LYS A 175 -7.09 26.26 -8.32
C LYS A 175 -7.62 26.85 -9.62
N SER A 176 -7.91 28.15 -9.63
CA SER A 176 -8.34 28.91 -10.80
C SER A 176 -7.19 29.49 -11.63
N ARG A 177 -5.94 29.03 -11.38
CA ARG A 177 -4.70 29.49 -12.05
C ARG A 177 -4.38 30.98 -11.87
N LEU A 178 -4.79 31.55 -10.74
CA LEU A 178 -4.40 32.90 -10.32
C LEU A 178 -3.37 32.78 -9.20
N GLU A 179 -2.16 33.27 -9.44
CA GLU A 179 -1.12 33.40 -8.42
C GLU A 179 -1.17 34.79 -7.75
N PRO A 180 -0.68 34.93 -6.51
CA PRO A 180 -0.63 36.22 -5.82
C PRO A 180 0.08 37.32 -6.61
N ASP A 181 1.11 36.95 -7.37
CA ASP A 181 1.87 37.85 -8.23
C ASP A 181 1.04 38.40 -9.40
N ASP A 182 -0.04 37.71 -9.81
CA ASP A 182 -0.93 38.13 -10.90
C ASP A 182 -1.82 39.32 -10.50
N PHE A 183 -1.99 39.58 -9.20
CA PHE A 183 -2.74 40.73 -8.69
C PHE A 183 -1.88 42.01 -8.60
N GLY A 184 -0.54 41.90 -8.65
CA GLY A 184 0.36 43.06 -8.74
C GLY A 184 0.10 44.16 -7.69
N SER A 185 -0.04 45.41 -8.14
CA SER A 185 -0.34 46.57 -7.28
C SER A 185 -1.80 46.65 -6.83
N ASP A 186 -2.66 45.78 -7.35
CA ASP A 186 -4.11 45.81 -7.11
C ASP A 186 -4.50 45.03 -5.85
N LEU A 187 -3.55 44.29 -5.24
CA LEU A 187 -3.70 43.62 -3.96
C LEU A 187 -3.37 44.56 -2.78
N MET A 188 -4.36 44.76 -1.92
CA MET A 188 -4.26 45.58 -0.71
C MET A 188 -4.55 44.74 0.53
N PHE A 189 -3.99 45.14 1.68
CA PHE A 189 -4.29 44.54 2.98
C PHE A 189 -4.72 45.61 3.97
N SER A 190 -5.79 45.36 4.74
CA SER A 190 -6.23 46.28 5.80
C SER A 190 -5.34 46.22 7.05
N GLY A 191 -4.47 45.22 7.17
CA GLY A 191 -3.57 45.05 8.33
C GLY A 191 -4.26 44.41 9.54
N GLY A 192 -5.26 43.56 9.31
CA GLY A 192 -5.99 42.81 10.36
C GLY A 192 -7.47 43.18 10.48
N ASN A 193 -7.85 44.39 10.06
CA ASN A 193 -9.23 44.86 10.24
C ASN A 193 -10.18 44.34 9.16
N GLN A 194 -10.97 43.33 9.50
CA GLN A 194 -11.92 42.70 8.57
C GLN A 194 -13.07 43.64 8.16
N ARG A 195 -13.49 44.56 9.03
CA ARG A 195 -14.57 45.52 8.71
C ARG A 195 -14.16 46.53 7.66
N GLU A 196 -12.89 46.91 7.64
CA GLU A 196 -12.35 47.85 6.66
C GLU A 196 -12.43 47.28 5.23
N VAL A 197 -12.15 45.98 5.08
CA VAL A 197 -12.32 45.27 3.80
C VAL A 197 -13.77 45.33 3.32
N VAL A 198 -14.74 45.10 4.21
CA VAL A 198 -16.17 45.17 3.90
C VAL A 198 -16.58 46.56 3.42
N TYR A 199 -16.17 47.61 4.14
CA TYR A 199 -16.49 48.99 3.74
C TYR A 199 -15.77 49.42 2.46
N ALA A 200 -14.55 48.94 2.20
CA ALA A 200 -13.83 49.20 0.96
C ALA A 200 -14.57 48.63 -0.25
N VAL A 201 -15.10 47.40 -0.15
CA VAL A 201 -15.95 46.80 -1.19
C VAL A 201 -17.26 47.57 -1.33
N GLN A 202 -17.93 47.90 -0.21
CA GLN A 202 -19.22 48.62 -0.25
C GLN A 202 -19.11 49.98 -0.94
N THR A 203 -18.06 50.74 -0.62
CA THR A 203 -17.79 52.07 -1.20
C THR A 203 -17.26 52.01 -2.63
N GLY A 204 -16.88 50.82 -3.12
CA GLY A 204 -16.25 50.64 -4.43
C GLY A 204 -14.80 51.11 -4.50
N LEU A 205 -14.11 51.19 -3.36
CA LEU A 205 -12.66 51.44 -3.29
C LEU A 205 -11.89 50.25 -3.87
N VAL A 206 -12.41 49.04 -3.65
CA VAL A 206 -11.93 47.78 -4.24
C VAL A 206 -13.12 47.00 -4.79
N ASP A 207 -12.86 46.16 -5.80
CA ASP A 207 -13.90 45.39 -6.49
C ASP A 207 -14.19 44.07 -5.76
N VAL A 208 -13.16 43.49 -5.12
CA VAL A 208 -13.22 42.18 -4.45
C VAL A 208 -12.69 42.27 -3.02
N GLY A 209 -13.42 41.67 -2.08
CA GLY A 209 -12.99 41.54 -0.68
C GLY A 209 -12.79 40.08 -0.29
N VAL A 210 -11.79 39.84 0.56
CA VAL A 210 -11.53 38.53 1.18
C VAL A 210 -11.50 38.71 2.69
N ILE A 211 -12.41 38.04 3.40
CA ILE A 211 -12.51 38.05 4.87
C ILE A 211 -12.86 36.67 5.41
N ARG A 212 -12.78 36.50 6.73
CA ARG A 212 -13.30 35.31 7.42
C ARG A 212 -14.81 35.16 7.23
N ALA A 213 -15.27 33.94 7.00
CA ALA A 213 -16.69 33.62 6.89
C ALA A 213 -17.44 33.95 8.20
N GLY A 214 -18.68 34.43 8.08
CA GLY A 214 -19.52 34.87 9.21
C GLY A 214 -19.40 36.35 9.59
N VAL A 215 -18.41 37.07 9.05
CA VAL A 215 -18.21 38.50 9.36
C VAL A 215 -19.31 39.38 8.75
N LEU A 216 -19.71 39.12 7.50
CA LEU A 216 -20.79 39.86 6.85
C LEU A 216 -22.12 39.66 7.58
N GLU A 217 -22.42 38.42 7.97
CA GLU A 217 -23.63 38.03 8.69
C GLU A 217 -23.65 38.61 10.10
N ASN A 218 -22.52 38.63 10.79
CA ASN A 218 -22.37 39.29 12.08
C ASN A 218 -22.64 40.81 11.99
N LEU A 219 -22.09 41.48 10.97
CA LEU A 219 -22.33 42.91 10.75
C LEU A 219 -23.78 43.19 10.37
N ALA A 220 -24.41 42.32 9.57
CA ALA A 220 -25.82 42.41 9.23
C ALA A 220 -26.72 42.22 10.45
N LYS A 221 -26.41 41.24 11.32
CA LYS A 221 -27.12 41.00 12.59
C LYS A 221 -27.01 42.19 13.54
N GLN A 222 -25.88 42.91 13.51
CA GLN A 222 -25.68 44.16 14.27
C GLN A 222 -26.37 45.39 13.63
N GLY A 223 -26.97 45.24 12.44
CA GLY A 223 -27.60 46.34 11.70
C GLY A 223 -26.59 47.32 11.07
N ALA A 224 -25.33 46.93 10.91
CA ALA A 224 -24.28 47.77 10.36
C ALA A 224 -24.27 47.79 8.82
N LEU A 225 -24.82 46.76 8.16
CA LEU A 225 -24.92 46.64 6.70
C LEU A 225 -26.14 45.79 6.28
N SER A 226 -26.48 45.82 4.99
CA SER A 226 -27.44 44.89 4.37
C SER A 226 -26.69 43.78 3.61
N LEU A 227 -27.04 42.52 3.83
CA LEU A 227 -26.44 41.39 3.09
C LEU A 227 -26.76 41.45 1.59
N ASP A 228 -27.89 42.04 1.21
CA ASP A 228 -28.32 42.18 -0.19
C ASP A 228 -27.40 43.10 -1.02
N ASP A 229 -26.55 43.89 -0.36
CA ASP A 229 -25.57 44.77 -1.02
C ASP A 229 -24.37 43.96 -1.58
N PHE A 230 -24.21 42.69 -1.18
CA PHE A 230 -23.06 41.86 -1.48
C PHE A 230 -23.45 40.54 -2.11
N ARG A 231 -22.47 39.86 -2.71
CA ARG A 231 -22.60 38.51 -3.25
C ARG A 231 -21.31 37.71 -3.08
N PRO A 232 -21.36 36.46 -2.60
CA PRO A 232 -20.18 35.60 -2.55
C PRO A 232 -19.78 35.12 -3.94
N LEU A 233 -18.48 35.06 -4.20
CA LEU A 233 -17.87 34.42 -5.37
C LEU A 233 -17.50 32.97 -5.01
N GLY A 234 -17.83 32.03 -5.89
CA GLY A 234 -17.50 30.62 -5.68
C GLY A 234 -18.08 30.04 -4.39
N ALA A 235 -19.30 30.44 -4.03
CA ALA A 235 -19.95 29.98 -2.80
C ALA A 235 -20.00 28.44 -2.74
N MET A 236 -19.54 27.89 -1.63
CA MET A 236 -19.57 26.47 -1.32
C MET A 236 -20.66 26.23 -0.27
N ASP A 237 -21.46 25.20 -0.46
CA ASP A 237 -22.46 24.76 0.51
C ASP A 237 -21.83 23.68 1.39
N HIS A 238 -21.78 23.92 2.69
CA HIS A 238 -21.28 22.96 3.68
C HIS A 238 -22.39 22.66 4.68
N ASP A 239 -22.72 21.39 4.82
CA ASP A 239 -23.80 20.95 5.71
C ASP A 239 -23.49 21.35 7.16
N GLY A 240 -24.43 22.06 7.80
CA GLY A 240 -24.28 22.54 9.17
C GLY A 240 -23.44 23.82 9.36
N TYR A 241 -22.88 24.42 8.31
CA TYR A 241 -22.17 25.71 8.41
C TYR A 241 -23.09 26.90 8.11
N PRO A 242 -23.26 27.87 9.03
CA PRO A 242 -24.36 28.85 8.93
C PRO A 242 -24.07 30.08 8.05
N PHE A 243 -22.89 30.20 7.45
CA PHE A 243 -22.42 31.42 6.79
C PHE A 243 -22.05 31.21 5.33
N TRP A 244 -22.03 32.30 4.55
CA TRP A 244 -21.41 32.32 3.23
C TRP A 244 -19.92 32.02 3.35
N VAL A 245 -19.49 31.06 2.53
CA VAL A 245 -18.11 30.62 2.47
C VAL A 245 -17.74 30.28 1.03
N SER A 246 -16.52 30.63 0.64
CA SER A 246 -15.98 30.44 -0.71
C SER A 246 -14.87 29.40 -0.74
N THR A 247 -14.49 28.85 0.42
CA THR A 247 -13.37 27.93 0.60
C THR A 247 -13.83 26.65 1.30
N PRO A 248 -13.02 25.58 1.28
CA PRO A 248 -13.17 24.48 2.24
C PRO A 248 -13.07 24.99 3.69
N LEU A 249 -13.63 24.21 4.60
CA LEU A 249 -13.60 24.46 6.03
C LEU A 249 -12.35 23.82 6.65
N TYR A 250 -11.80 24.49 7.66
CA TYR A 250 -10.61 24.09 8.40
C TYR A 250 -10.86 24.20 9.90
N PRO A 251 -10.12 23.47 10.75
CA PRO A 251 -10.22 23.62 12.20
C PRO A 251 -10.09 25.07 12.64
N ASP A 252 -10.86 25.52 13.63
CA ASP A 252 -10.80 26.88 14.13
C ASP A 252 -9.65 27.10 15.15
N TRP A 253 -9.60 28.31 15.70
CA TRP A 253 -8.60 28.80 16.63
C TRP A 253 -8.33 27.86 17.79
N VAL A 254 -7.09 27.91 18.29
CA VAL A 254 -6.59 26.98 19.28
C VAL A 254 -5.81 27.70 20.36
N ILE A 255 -6.07 27.33 21.61
CA ILE A 255 -5.18 27.69 22.72
C ILE A 255 -4.11 26.61 22.86
N SER A 256 -2.86 27.05 22.88
CA SER A 256 -1.68 26.20 22.80
C SER A 256 -0.68 26.56 23.89
N ALA A 257 0.14 25.58 24.27
CA ALA A 257 1.21 25.74 25.25
C ALA A 257 2.57 25.41 24.65
N VAL A 258 3.60 26.18 24.99
CA VAL A 258 4.99 25.82 24.71
C VAL A 258 5.46 24.68 25.64
N PRO A 259 6.57 23.98 25.32
CA PRO A 259 7.01 22.79 26.08
C PRO A 259 7.20 23.01 27.58
N ASP A 260 7.71 24.17 27.99
CA ASP A 260 8.16 24.45 29.37
C ASP A 260 7.04 24.84 30.35
N VAL A 261 5.77 24.84 29.90
CA VAL A 261 4.62 25.15 30.77
C VAL A 261 4.38 24.00 31.77
N PRO A 262 4.31 24.27 33.10
CA PRO A 262 4.08 23.26 34.12
C PRO A 262 2.76 22.50 33.93
N GLU A 263 2.75 21.19 34.19
CA GLU A 263 1.55 20.34 34.01
C GLU A 263 0.34 20.82 34.83
N GLU A 264 0.58 21.37 36.02
CA GLU A 264 -0.46 21.95 36.88
C GLU A 264 -1.19 23.12 36.21
N VAL A 265 -0.44 23.97 35.47
CA VAL A 265 -0.99 25.10 34.72
C VAL A 265 -1.84 24.58 33.56
N LEU A 266 -1.39 23.55 32.85
CA LEU A 266 -2.13 22.96 31.73
C LEU A 266 -3.45 22.34 32.20
N ALA A 267 -3.40 21.54 33.26
CA ALA A 267 -4.59 20.90 33.84
C ALA A 267 -5.60 21.96 34.30
N LEU A 268 -5.12 23.05 34.91
CA LEU A 268 -5.95 24.17 35.31
C LEU A 268 -6.61 24.85 34.10
N VAL A 269 -5.84 25.16 33.06
CA VAL A 269 -6.37 25.80 31.84
C VAL A 269 -7.42 24.91 31.19
N ILE A 270 -7.12 23.62 31.00
CA ILE A 270 -8.03 22.66 30.36
C ILE A 270 -9.35 22.55 31.14
N ASN A 271 -9.27 22.31 32.46
CA ASN A 271 -10.46 22.14 33.30
C ASN A 271 -11.32 23.41 33.39
N SER A 272 -10.66 24.57 33.49
CA SER A 272 -11.37 25.85 33.63
C SER A 272 -12.08 26.22 32.34
N LEU A 273 -11.40 26.09 31.19
CA LEU A 273 -11.99 26.45 29.89
C LEU A 273 -13.07 25.46 29.43
N LEU A 274 -12.91 24.15 29.69
CA LEU A 274 -13.97 23.17 29.39
C LEU A 274 -15.25 23.39 30.20
N SER A 275 -15.17 24.08 31.34
CA SER A 275 -16.34 24.43 32.16
C SER A 275 -17.16 25.61 31.63
N VAL A 276 -16.62 26.35 30.65
CA VAL A 276 -17.31 27.49 30.02
C VAL A 276 -18.51 27.00 29.21
N THR A 277 -19.66 27.63 29.44
CA THR A 277 -20.92 27.41 28.73
C THR A 277 -21.28 28.64 27.89
N GLU A 278 -22.18 28.48 26.91
CA GLU A 278 -22.61 29.56 26.00
C GLU A 278 -23.08 30.81 26.75
N ASP A 279 -23.90 30.61 27.78
CA ASP A 279 -24.54 31.67 28.55
C ASP A 279 -23.59 32.40 29.51
N SER A 280 -22.35 31.93 29.65
CA SER A 280 -21.39 32.57 30.52
C SER A 280 -20.91 33.92 29.97
N ASP A 281 -20.70 34.89 30.85
CA ASP A 281 -20.14 36.21 30.49
C ASP A 281 -18.79 36.07 29.73
N VAL A 282 -18.04 35.01 30.02
CA VAL A 282 -16.77 34.65 29.36
C VAL A 282 -17.00 34.28 27.90
N SER A 283 -17.95 33.39 27.62
CA SER A 283 -18.33 33.00 26.27
C SER A 283 -18.86 34.20 25.49
N GLN A 284 -19.79 34.97 26.06
CA GLN A 284 -20.42 36.12 25.38
C GLN A 284 -19.41 37.22 25.03
N SER A 285 -18.47 37.52 25.93
CA SER A 285 -17.42 38.53 25.67
C SER A 285 -16.47 38.07 24.56
N ALA A 286 -16.19 36.77 24.48
CA ALA A 286 -15.39 36.17 23.41
C ALA A 286 -16.19 35.91 22.11
N GLY A 287 -17.42 36.41 21.99
CA GLY A 287 -18.24 36.25 20.78
C GLY A 287 -18.96 34.90 20.67
N GLY A 288 -19.35 34.31 21.80
CA GLY A 288 -20.06 33.03 21.87
C GLY A 288 -19.13 31.81 21.78
N VAL A 289 -17.91 31.93 22.32
CA VAL A 289 -16.89 30.87 22.26
C VAL A 289 -17.10 29.84 23.36
N VAL A 290 -17.08 28.57 22.94
CA VAL A 290 -17.04 27.40 23.81
C VAL A 290 -15.79 26.59 23.48
N TRP A 291 -15.26 25.88 24.47
CA TRP A 291 -14.04 25.11 24.33
C TRP A 291 -14.32 23.63 24.20
N GLN A 292 -13.60 22.99 23.30
CA GLN A 292 -13.64 21.56 23.06
C GLN A 292 -12.24 20.97 22.92
N ALA A 293 -12.17 19.64 22.81
CA ALA A 293 -10.91 18.94 22.59
C ALA A 293 -10.19 19.46 21.32
N PRO A 294 -8.84 19.45 21.30
CA PRO A 294 -8.08 19.82 20.12
C PRO A 294 -8.56 19.10 18.88
N GLN A 295 -8.79 19.86 17.83
CA GLN A 295 -9.10 19.33 16.52
C GLN A 295 -7.86 18.79 15.80
N ASN A 296 -8.08 18.14 14.66
CA ASN A 296 -6.99 17.64 13.83
C ASN A 296 -6.45 18.74 12.91
N TYR A 297 -5.35 19.36 13.31
CA TYR A 297 -4.67 20.42 12.55
C TYR A 297 -3.84 19.93 11.35
N GLN A 298 -3.86 18.62 11.04
CA GLN A 298 -3.11 18.06 9.91
C GLN A 298 -3.51 18.66 8.55
N THR A 299 -4.79 18.99 8.36
CA THR A 299 -5.30 19.66 7.15
C THR A 299 -4.70 21.05 6.97
N VAL A 300 -4.40 21.73 8.08
CA VAL A 300 -3.72 23.04 8.09
C VAL A 300 -2.25 22.90 7.70
N HIS A 301 -1.54 21.84 8.14
CA HIS A 301 -0.20 21.55 7.64
C HIS A 301 -0.19 21.36 6.12
N GLU A 302 -1.14 20.60 5.59
CA GLU A 302 -1.25 20.34 4.16
C GLU A 302 -1.52 21.63 3.37
N LEU A 303 -2.40 22.48 3.88
CA LEU A 303 -2.64 23.82 3.34
C LEU A 303 -1.33 24.62 3.30
N LEU A 304 -0.63 24.78 4.42
CA LEU A 304 0.59 25.59 4.49
C LEU A 304 1.72 25.03 3.60
N ILE A 305 1.83 23.70 3.48
CA ILE A 305 2.76 23.04 2.54
C ILE A 305 2.40 23.39 1.10
N SER A 306 1.11 23.32 0.74
CA SER A 306 0.63 23.65 -0.61
C SER A 306 0.86 25.12 -0.95
N LEU A 307 0.70 26.00 0.06
CA LEU A 307 0.92 27.42 -0.08
C LEU A 307 2.41 27.79 -0.12
N ARG A 308 3.28 26.90 0.37
CA ARG A 308 4.70 27.15 0.70
C ARG A 308 4.86 28.28 1.71
N ALA A 309 3.95 28.35 2.68
CA ALA A 309 3.97 29.31 3.78
C ALA A 309 4.82 28.79 4.95
N ARG A 310 5.28 29.68 5.85
CA ARG A 310 5.99 29.31 7.10
C ARG A 310 5.14 28.26 7.86
N PRO A 311 5.73 27.17 8.38
CA PRO A 311 7.16 26.85 8.51
C PRO A 311 7.79 26.16 7.28
N TYR A 312 7.06 26.02 6.18
CA TYR A 312 7.42 25.18 5.03
C TYR A 312 8.03 25.93 3.83
N GLU A 313 8.14 27.27 3.86
CA GLU A 313 8.77 28.10 2.81
C GLU A 313 10.11 27.55 2.31
N ASN A 314 10.94 27.07 3.24
CA ASN A 314 12.26 26.53 2.96
C ASN A 314 12.32 25.01 3.16
N TYR A 315 11.20 24.29 3.16
CA TYR A 315 11.16 22.86 3.48
C TYR A 315 12.12 22.05 2.60
N LEU A 316 12.07 22.25 1.28
CA LEU A 316 12.97 21.57 0.34
C LEU A 316 14.44 21.93 0.58
N ARG A 317 14.74 23.20 0.88
CA ARG A 317 16.11 23.65 1.14
C ARG A 317 16.65 23.12 2.47
N ARG A 318 15.84 23.18 3.53
CA ARG A 318 16.14 22.63 4.87
C ARG A 318 16.28 21.11 4.81
N ALA A 319 15.42 20.41 4.07
CA ALA A 319 15.52 18.98 3.83
C ALA A 319 16.80 18.64 3.05
N ALA A 320 17.11 19.37 1.97
CA ALA A 320 18.33 19.19 1.21
C ALA A 320 19.58 19.42 2.08
N THR A 321 19.59 20.42 2.96
CA THR A 321 20.70 20.61 3.91
C THR A 321 20.79 19.51 4.95
N ARG A 322 19.67 18.98 5.48
CA ARG A 322 19.69 17.83 6.41
C ARG A 322 20.22 16.58 5.72
N ILE A 323 19.76 16.30 4.50
CA ILE A 323 20.25 15.20 3.66
C ILE A 323 21.75 15.39 3.41
N TYR A 324 22.18 16.56 2.97
CA TYR A 324 23.60 16.86 2.79
C TYR A 324 24.40 16.63 4.08
N SER A 325 23.93 17.15 5.22
CA SER A 325 24.64 16.99 6.49
C SER A 325 24.71 15.54 6.98
N ALA A 326 23.66 14.75 6.70
CA ALA A 326 23.58 13.34 7.09
C ALA A 326 24.43 12.44 6.18
N TYR A 327 24.45 12.72 4.87
CA TYR A 327 25.05 11.85 3.86
C TYR A 327 26.43 12.32 3.37
N GLN A 328 26.93 13.50 3.77
CA GLN A 328 28.26 13.98 3.36
C GLN A 328 29.38 12.99 3.72
N TRP A 329 29.36 12.41 4.93
CA TRP A 329 30.41 11.49 5.38
C TRP A 329 30.36 10.14 4.66
N PRO A 330 29.19 9.48 4.49
CA PRO A 330 29.07 8.30 3.64
C PRO A 330 29.49 8.53 2.19
N VAL A 331 29.12 9.66 1.59
CA VAL A 331 29.46 10.01 0.20
C VAL A 331 30.96 10.26 0.05
N ILE A 332 31.58 11.00 0.98
CA ILE A 332 33.03 11.18 1.02
C ILE A 332 33.71 9.81 1.20
N GLY A 333 33.23 8.96 2.12
CA GLY A 333 33.74 7.61 2.33
C GLY A 333 33.71 6.77 1.06
N LEU A 334 32.58 6.76 0.34
CA LEU A 334 32.41 6.05 -0.93
C LEU A 334 33.36 6.61 -2.01
N GLY A 335 33.47 7.93 -2.12
CA GLY A 335 34.40 8.58 -3.05
C GLY A 335 35.86 8.22 -2.74
N THR A 336 36.23 8.18 -1.46
CA THR A 336 37.56 7.76 -1.01
C THR A 336 37.82 6.30 -1.37
N LEU A 337 36.82 5.43 -1.19
CA LEU A 337 36.90 4.01 -1.52
C LEU A 337 37.03 3.79 -3.03
N ILE A 338 36.33 4.58 -3.85
CA ILE A 338 36.48 4.59 -5.31
C ILE A 338 37.89 5.03 -5.70
N VAL A 339 38.42 6.10 -5.11
CA VAL A 339 39.79 6.57 -5.37
C VAL A 339 40.82 5.52 -4.97
N LEU A 340 40.65 4.87 -3.82
CA LEU A 340 41.52 3.78 -3.37
C LEU A 340 41.41 2.55 -4.29
N SER A 341 40.21 2.22 -4.74
CA SER A 341 39.97 1.13 -5.70
C SER A 341 40.59 1.43 -7.07
N LEU A 342 40.50 2.67 -7.55
CA LEU A 342 41.16 3.13 -8.77
C LEU A 342 42.69 3.15 -8.62
N ALA A 343 43.21 3.57 -7.47
CA ALA A 343 44.63 3.52 -7.17
C ALA A 343 45.14 2.07 -7.10
N PHE A 344 44.36 1.18 -6.49
CA PHE A 344 44.64 -0.26 -6.46
C PHE A 344 44.57 -0.88 -7.85
N LEU A 345 43.59 -0.50 -8.67
CA LEU A 345 43.48 -0.93 -10.06
C LEU A 345 44.67 -0.45 -10.89
N ALA A 346 45.07 0.81 -10.75
CA ALA A 346 46.25 1.36 -11.41
C ALA A 346 47.53 0.63 -10.94
N PHE A 347 47.63 0.31 -9.64
CA PHE A 347 48.71 -0.50 -9.11
C PHE A 347 48.70 -1.92 -9.71
N GLN A 348 47.54 -2.56 -9.83
CA GLN A 348 47.39 -3.88 -10.46
C GLN A 348 47.73 -3.85 -11.94
N VAL A 349 47.29 -2.83 -12.69
CA VAL A 349 47.64 -2.64 -14.10
C VAL A 349 49.14 -2.44 -14.25
N ARG A 350 49.77 -1.62 -13.39
CA ARG A 350 51.23 -1.42 -13.40
C ARG A 350 51.98 -2.71 -13.07
N ARG A 351 51.50 -3.47 -12.08
CA ARG A 351 52.06 -4.79 -11.73
C ARG A 351 51.91 -5.78 -12.88
N ASN A 352 50.77 -5.80 -13.55
CA ASN A 352 50.50 -6.66 -14.71
C ASN A 352 51.35 -6.28 -15.92
N ALA A 353 51.58 -4.98 -16.15
CA ALA A 353 52.50 -4.51 -17.18
C ALA A 353 53.95 -4.97 -16.90
N GLN A 354 54.42 -4.86 -15.65
CA GLN A 354 55.73 -5.38 -15.22
C GLN A 354 55.81 -6.90 -15.40
N LEU A 355 54.76 -7.64 -15.05
CA LEU A 355 54.69 -9.09 -15.25
C LEU A 355 54.64 -9.47 -16.73
N ALA A 356 53.98 -8.69 -17.58
CA ALA A 356 53.94 -8.90 -19.03
C ALA A 356 55.33 -8.67 -19.66
N GLU A 357 56.06 -7.66 -19.18
CA GLU A 357 57.45 -7.41 -19.60
C GLU A 357 58.39 -8.54 -19.12
N ALA A 358 58.20 -9.04 -17.90
CA ALA A 358 58.90 -10.23 -17.42
C ALA A 358 58.56 -11.47 -18.27
N ARG A 359 57.29 -11.67 -18.66
CA ARG A 359 56.88 -12.76 -19.58
C ARG A 359 57.52 -12.63 -20.95
N LYS A 360 57.65 -11.42 -21.49
CA LYS A 360 58.35 -11.16 -22.76
C LYS A 360 59.84 -11.55 -22.67
N ASN A 361 60.49 -11.23 -21.54
CA ASN A 361 61.87 -11.63 -21.27
C ASN A 361 62.00 -13.16 -21.12
N VAL A 362 61.03 -13.83 -20.49
CA VAL A 362 60.97 -15.29 -20.41
C VAL A 362 60.78 -15.92 -21.80
N LEU A 363 59.88 -15.39 -22.64
CA LEU A 363 59.71 -15.85 -24.02
C LEU A 363 60.98 -15.66 -24.88
N GLN A 364 61.68 -14.53 -24.72
CA GLN A 364 62.99 -14.34 -25.35
C GLN A 364 64.03 -15.32 -24.82
N SER A 365 64.01 -15.64 -23.52
CA SER A 365 64.86 -16.68 -22.93
C SER A 365 64.50 -18.08 -23.46
N GLU A 366 63.23 -18.33 -23.78
CA GLU A 366 62.74 -19.60 -24.33
C GLU A 366 63.11 -19.77 -25.81
N VAL A 367 63.09 -18.70 -26.61
CA VAL A 367 63.66 -18.70 -27.97
C VAL A 367 65.16 -18.92 -27.94
N ARG A 368 65.87 -18.26 -27.00
CA ARG A 368 67.30 -18.49 -26.74
C ARG A 368 67.57 -19.92 -26.26
N SER A 369 66.65 -20.48 -25.47
CA SER A 369 66.69 -21.86 -25.00
C SER A 369 66.43 -22.85 -26.13
N LYS A 370 65.54 -22.56 -27.09
CA LYS A 370 65.32 -23.38 -28.30
C LYS A 370 66.55 -23.40 -29.23
N GLN A 371 67.24 -22.28 -29.37
CA GLN A 371 68.55 -22.24 -30.05
C GLN A 371 69.63 -22.98 -29.25
N PHE A 372 69.62 -22.85 -27.93
CA PHE A 372 70.47 -23.64 -27.04
C PHE A 372 70.15 -25.13 -27.11
N TYR A 373 68.89 -25.55 -27.22
CA TYR A 373 68.47 -26.96 -27.36
C TYR A 373 68.91 -27.53 -28.70
N ARG A 374 68.84 -26.76 -29.80
CA ARG A 374 69.35 -27.19 -31.10
C ARG A 374 70.86 -27.45 -31.04
N ASN A 375 71.61 -26.54 -30.42
CA ASN A 375 73.05 -26.70 -30.21
C ASN A 375 73.38 -27.79 -29.15
N ALA A 376 72.57 -27.94 -28.10
CA ALA A 376 72.76 -28.93 -27.04
C ALA A 376 72.38 -30.34 -27.48
N ILE A 377 71.42 -30.52 -28.41
CA ILE A 377 71.15 -31.81 -29.04
C ILE A 377 72.30 -32.19 -29.99
N GLU A 378 72.90 -31.23 -30.70
CA GLU A 378 74.09 -31.48 -31.53
C GLU A 378 75.32 -31.85 -30.68
N ASP A 379 75.49 -31.23 -29.49
CA ASP A 379 76.70 -31.38 -28.68
C ASP A 379 76.61 -32.35 -27.47
N HIS A 380 75.42 -32.63 -26.91
CA HIS A 380 75.28 -33.22 -25.55
C HIS A 380 74.40 -34.48 -25.40
N THR A 381 73.62 -34.92 -26.39
CA THR A 381 72.81 -36.17 -26.31
C THR A 381 73.13 -37.13 -27.45
N VAL A 382 72.83 -38.44 -27.34
CA VAL A 382 73.02 -39.39 -28.46
C VAL A 382 71.79 -39.29 -29.36
N PHE A 383 71.95 -38.82 -30.60
CA PHE A 383 70.84 -38.51 -31.51
C PHE A 383 71.06 -39.06 -32.91
N CYS A 384 70.03 -39.69 -33.47
CA CYS A 384 69.97 -40.03 -34.89
C CYS A 384 68.55 -39.87 -35.47
N MET A 385 68.48 -39.67 -36.77
CA MET A 385 67.24 -39.67 -37.55
C MET A 385 67.23 -40.89 -38.46
N LEU A 386 66.06 -41.53 -38.56
CA LEU A 386 65.80 -42.56 -39.55
C LEU A 386 64.77 -42.07 -40.57
N THR A 387 64.90 -42.56 -41.79
CA THR A 387 63.81 -42.54 -42.78
C THR A 387 62.67 -43.47 -42.35
N LYS A 388 61.50 -43.35 -42.99
CA LYS A 388 60.35 -44.25 -42.81
C LYS A 388 60.66 -45.75 -42.96
N ASP A 389 61.75 -46.10 -43.64
CA ASP A 389 62.18 -47.48 -43.93
C ASP A 389 63.29 -47.95 -42.97
N GLY A 390 63.52 -47.26 -41.84
CA GLY A 390 64.47 -47.68 -40.80
C GLY A 390 65.95 -47.39 -41.10
N VAL A 391 66.24 -46.71 -42.22
CA VAL A 391 67.59 -46.32 -42.64
C VAL A 391 68.04 -45.03 -41.96
N ILE A 392 69.28 -44.99 -41.47
CA ILE A 392 69.87 -43.82 -40.78
C ILE A 392 70.14 -42.68 -41.78
N SER A 393 69.42 -41.57 -41.64
CA SER A 393 69.54 -40.36 -42.48
C SER A 393 70.43 -39.29 -41.86
N HIS A 394 70.48 -39.19 -40.53
CA HIS A 394 71.31 -38.22 -39.81
C HIS A 394 71.81 -38.77 -38.47
N VAL A 395 73.03 -38.38 -38.08
CA VAL A 395 73.64 -38.73 -36.79
C VAL A 395 74.48 -37.56 -36.28
N ASN A 396 74.41 -37.29 -34.98
CA ASN A 396 75.27 -36.30 -34.34
C ASN A 396 76.61 -36.89 -33.85
N GLU A 397 77.57 -36.05 -33.47
CA GLU A 397 78.93 -36.49 -33.05
C GLU A 397 78.90 -37.40 -31.81
N ARG A 398 77.95 -37.20 -30.89
CA ARG A 398 77.77 -38.06 -29.72
C ARG A 398 77.32 -39.47 -30.09
N PHE A 399 76.49 -39.63 -31.13
CA PHE A 399 76.10 -40.94 -31.66
C PHE A 399 77.31 -41.69 -32.27
N LEU A 400 78.20 -40.97 -32.95
CA LEU A 400 79.47 -41.52 -33.45
C LEU A 400 80.36 -41.99 -32.31
N ASN A 401 80.51 -41.17 -31.27
CA ASN A 401 81.32 -41.48 -30.09
C ASN A 401 80.74 -42.62 -29.24
N ALA A 402 79.41 -42.73 -29.15
CA ALA A 402 78.74 -43.78 -28.36
C ALA A 402 78.92 -45.19 -28.96
N LEU A 403 79.05 -45.27 -30.28
CA LEU A 403 79.21 -46.53 -31.04
C LEU A 403 80.66 -46.77 -31.52
N ASP A 404 81.53 -45.76 -31.41
CA ASP A 404 82.92 -45.72 -31.89
C ASP A 404 83.08 -46.05 -33.38
N ARG A 405 82.16 -45.53 -34.22
CA ARG A 405 82.14 -45.77 -35.68
C ARG A 405 82.12 -44.44 -36.46
N PRO A 406 82.82 -44.35 -37.61
CA PRO A 406 82.84 -43.14 -38.42
C PRO A 406 81.48 -42.89 -39.12
N ARG A 407 81.12 -41.62 -39.31
CA ARG A 407 79.84 -41.20 -39.92
C ARG A 407 79.54 -41.89 -41.26
N GLY A 408 80.57 -42.05 -42.10
CA GLY A 408 80.43 -42.67 -43.43
C GLY A 408 80.04 -44.15 -43.42
N SER A 409 80.27 -44.89 -42.32
CA SER A 409 79.86 -46.31 -42.19
C SER A 409 78.49 -46.49 -41.53
N LEU A 410 77.80 -45.40 -41.18
CA LEU A 410 76.53 -45.41 -40.46
C LEU A 410 75.40 -44.80 -41.29
N LEU A 411 75.69 -43.73 -42.05
CA LEU A 411 74.72 -43.13 -42.94
C LEU A 411 74.33 -44.10 -44.07
N GLN A 412 73.04 -44.16 -44.39
CA GLN A 412 72.44 -45.06 -45.37
C GLN A 412 72.45 -46.56 -45.03
N ASN A 413 72.93 -46.95 -43.84
CA ASN A 413 72.77 -48.30 -43.32
C ASN A 413 71.49 -48.42 -42.48
N HIS A 414 70.96 -49.63 -42.39
CA HIS A 414 69.74 -49.89 -41.62
C HIS A 414 70.07 -49.99 -40.12
N LEU A 415 69.25 -49.37 -39.25
CA LEU A 415 69.51 -49.39 -37.80
C LEU A 415 69.58 -50.82 -37.22
N ALA A 416 68.85 -51.75 -37.82
CA ALA A 416 68.86 -53.17 -37.42
C ALA A 416 70.29 -53.76 -37.40
N GLU A 417 71.18 -53.33 -38.32
CA GLU A 417 72.55 -53.85 -38.40
C GLU A 417 73.41 -53.52 -37.16
N LEU A 418 72.96 -52.59 -36.30
CA LEU A 418 73.64 -52.17 -35.07
C LEU A 418 73.03 -52.79 -33.81
N LEU A 419 72.00 -53.63 -33.96
CA LEU A 419 71.27 -54.33 -32.90
C LEU A 419 71.61 -55.82 -32.90
N ASN A 420 71.44 -56.48 -31.75
CA ASN A 420 71.49 -57.96 -31.67
C ASN A 420 70.21 -58.60 -32.24
N GLU A 421 70.23 -59.91 -32.51
CA GLU A 421 69.11 -60.63 -33.15
C GLU A 421 67.76 -60.44 -32.41
N THR A 422 67.77 -60.37 -31.07
CA THR A 422 66.57 -60.15 -30.27
C THR A 422 65.99 -58.74 -30.45
N ASN A 423 66.84 -57.70 -30.47
CA ASN A 423 66.39 -56.31 -30.61
C ASN A 423 66.10 -55.94 -32.08
N GLN A 424 66.66 -56.65 -33.05
CA GLN A 424 66.28 -56.53 -34.46
C GLN A 424 64.80 -56.94 -34.67
N SER A 425 64.41 -58.08 -34.11
CA SER A 425 63.02 -58.56 -34.15
C SER A 425 62.06 -57.59 -33.44
N LEU A 426 62.48 -57.02 -32.30
CA LEU A 426 61.71 -56.00 -31.59
C LEU A 426 61.54 -54.71 -32.41
N LEU A 427 62.60 -54.26 -33.09
CA LEU A 427 62.56 -53.08 -33.96
C LEU A 427 61.56 -53.27 -35.11
N GLU A 428 61.60 -54.40 -35.80
CA GLU A 428 60.74 -54.66 -36.96
C GLU A 428 59.28 -54.92 -36.57
N THR A 429 59.03 -55.67 -35.50
CA THR A 429 57.67 -56.14 -35.15
C THR A 429 56.90 -55.12 -34.31
N GLU A 430 57.56 -54.44 -33.37
CA GLU A 430 56.89 -53.60 -32.36
C GLU A 430 57.17 -52.11 -32.57
N ILE A 431 58.44 -51.73 -32.72
CA ILE A 431 58.84 -50.32 -32.79
C ILE A 431 58.33 -49.70 -34.10
N MET A 432 58.57 -50.33 -35.24
CA MET A 432 58.14 -49.80 -36.54
C MET A 432 56.60 -49.78 -36.69
N ALA A 433 55.89 -50.75 -36.11
CA ALA A 433 54.41 -50.74 -36.05
C ALA A 433 53.88 -49.57 -35.21
N SER A 434 54.54 -49.27 -34.08
CA SER A 434 54.22 -48.09 -33.26
C SER A 434 54.49 -46.79 -34.02
N MET A 435 55.60 -46.69 -34.77
CA MET A 435 55.92 -45.51 -35.57
C MET A 435 54.90 -45.25 -36.68
N GLN A 436 54.43 -46.31 -37.36
CA GLN A 436 53.42 -46.20 -38.41
C GLN A 436 52.05 -45.78 -37.88
N SER A 437 51.72 -46.11 -36.63
CA SER A 437 50.50 -45.65 -35.96
C SER A 437 50.62 -44.24 -35.35
N GLY A 438 51.79 -43.60 -35.46
CA GLY A 438 52.05 -42.24 -34.97
C GLY A 438 52.27 -42.15 -33.46
N ALA A 439 52.45 -43.28 -32.78
CA ALA A 439 52.72 -43.34 -31.35
C ALA A 439 54.24 -43.39 -31.10
N PRO A 440 54.78 -42.61 -30.13
CA PRO A 440 56.18 -42.73 -29.74
C PRO A 440 56.39 -44.06 -29.01
N TRP A 441 57.51 -44.72 -29.27
CA TRP A 441 57.93 -45.92 -28.58
C TRP A 441 59.11 -45.59 -27.68
N GLN A 442 59.11 -46.15 -26.47
CA GLN A 442 60.20 -45.94 -25.53
C GLN A 442 60.58 -47.25 -24.85
N GLY A 443 61.86 -47.58 -24.89
CA GLY A 443 62.38 -48.78 -24.27
C GLY A 443 63.90 -48.81 -24.24
N ALA A 444 64.44 -49.73 -23.46
CA ALA A 444 65.88 -49.94 -23.38
C ALA A 444 66.29 -50.83 -24.56
N LEU A 445 67.20 -50.33 -25.40
CA LEU A 445 67.81 -51.11 -26.46
C LEU A 445 69.26 -51.38 -26.13
N GLN A 446 69.69 -52.58 -26.50
CA GLN A 446 71.08 -52.98 -26.40
C GLN A 446 71.74 -52.81 -27.76
N LEU A 447 72.70 -51.88 -27.83
CA LEU A 447 73.45 -51.56 -29.05
C LEU A 447 74.84 -52.21 -29.00
N THR A 448 75.32 -52.66 -30.17
CA THR A 448 76.63 -53.30 -30.32
C THR A 448 77.69 -52.26 -30.68
N ARG A 449 78.70 -52.07 -29.82
CA ARG A 449 79.84 -51.18 -30.12
C ARG A 449 80.82 -51.85 -31.10
N ARG A 450 81.76 -51.06 -31.65
CA ARG A 450 82.84 -51.56 -32.52
C ARG A 450 83.69 -52.68 -31.90
N ASP A 451 83.71 -52.78 -30.56
CA ASP A 451 84.50 -53.73 -29.77
C ASP A 451 83.71 -55.00 -29.35
N ASP A 452 82.53 -55.26 -29.92
CA ASP A 452 81.56 -56.31 -29.52
C ASP A 452 81.00 -56.20 -28.08
N LYS A 453 81.18 -55.06 -27.41
CA LYS A 453 80.57 -54.78 -26.09
C LYS A 453 79.18 -54.16 -26.22
N ALA A 454 78.26 -54.62 -25.38
CA ALA A 454 76.88 -54.16 -25.33
C ALA A 454 76.70 -52.91 -24.47
N ALA A 455 76.01 -51.89 -24.99
CA ALA A 455 75.59 -50.71 -24.25
C ALA A 455 74.05 -50.66 -24.14
N TRP A 456 73.54 -50.49 -22.92
CA TRP A 456 72.11 -50.25 -22.69
C TRP A 456 71.82 -48.78 -22.84
N VAL A 457 70.91 -48.46 -23.76
CA VAL A 457 70.51 -47.10 -24.01
C VAL A 457 69.01 -47.05 -23.93
N GLN A 458 68.49 -46.17 -23.09
CA GLN A 458 67.07 -45.88 -23.12
C GLN A 458 66.82 -45.03 -24.35
N CYS A 459 66.16 -45.64 -25.31
CA CYS A 459 65.85 -45.02 -26.58
C CYS A 459 64.39 -44.59 -26.57
N THR A 460 64.14 -43.38 -27.03
CA THR A 460 62.79 -42.93 -27.40
C THR A 460 62.77 -42.72 -28.91
N PHE A 461 61.93 -43.50 -29.58
CA PHE A 461 61.63 -43.38 -31.00
C PHE A 461 60.38 -42.50 -31.12
N ILE A 462 60.51 -41.40 -31.85
CA ILE A 462 59.47 -40.40 -31.99
C ILE A 462 59.12 -40.29 -33.48
N PRO A 463 57.89 -40.64 -33.89
CA PRO A 463 57.47 -40.49 -35.26
C PRO A 463 57.28 -39.00 -35.57
N VAL A 464 58.01 -38.51 -36.58
CA VAL A 464 57.81 -37.18 -37.14
C VAL A 464 56.82 -37.32 -38.28
N THR A 465 55.57 -36.94 -38.04
CA THR A 465 54.51 -36.98 -39.04
C THR A 465 54.48 -35.68 -39.84
N SER A 466 54.12 -35.80 -41.12
CA SER A 466 53.80 -34.64 -41.95
C SER A 466 52.40 -34.08 -41.58
N ALA A 467 52.03 -32.91 -42.11
CA ALA A 467 50.73 -32.30 -41.85
C ALA A 467 49.51 -33.19 -42.21
N SER A 468 49.69 -34.24 -43.03
CA SER A 468 48.67 -35.24 -43.37
C SER A 468 48.64 -36.46 -42.44
N ASN A 469 49.32 -36.38 -41.28
CA ASN A 469 49.42 -37.44 -40.26
C ASN A 469 50.06 -38.76 -40.76
N THR A 470 50.84 -38.69 -41.84
CA THR A 470 51.64 -39.80 -42.36
C THR A 470 53.08 -39.70 -41.87
N LEU A 471 53.68 -40.84 -41.50
CA LEU A 471 55.05 -40.92 -41.01
C LEU A 471 56.03 -40.42 -42.08
N SER A 472 56.78 -39.36 -41.77
CA SER A 472 57.79 -38.78 -42.65
C SER A 472 59.19 -39.28 -42.28
N GLU A 473 59.55 -39.15 -41.00
CA GLU A 473 60.85 -39.54 -40.45
C GLU A 473 60.67 -40.06 -39.02
N ILE A 474 61.68 -40.71 -38.47
CA ILE A 474 61.69 -41.18 -37.09
C ILE A 474 62.90 -40.55 -36.39
N ALA A 475 62.64 -39.75 -35.36
CA ALA A 475 63.68 -39.17 -34.53
C ALA A 475 63.98 -40.10 -33.36
N ILE A 476 65.26 -40.40 -33.14
CA ILE A 476 65.71 -41.24 -32.03
C ILE A 476 66.54 -40.38 -31.11
N VAL A 477 66.04 -40.23 -29.89
CA VAL A 477 66.81 -39.66 -28.78
C VAL A 477 67.17 -40.80 -27.86
N ALA A 478 68.47 -40.99 -27.68
CA ALA A 478 69.00 -42.04 -26.84
C ALA A 478 69.74 -41.39 -25.67
N SER A 479 69.43 -41.84 -24.47
CA SER A 479 70.13 -41.45 -23.25
C SER A 479 70.62 -42.69 -22.56
N ASP A 480 71.83 -42.63 -22.00
CA ASP A 480 72.26 -43.62 -21.03
C ASP A 480 71.42 -43.38 -19.77
N VAL A 481 70.45 -44.25 -19.51
CA VAL A 481 69.51 -44.10 -18.38
C VAL A 481 69.67 -45.26 -17.44
N THR A 482 70.91 -45.49 -17.03
CA THR A 482 71.20 -46.42 -15.93
C THR A 482 70.53 -45.95 -14.62
N GLU A 483 70.14 -44.66 -14.49
CA GLU A 483 69.51 -44.10 -13.29
C GLU A 483 68.42 -43.03 -13.61
N THR A 484 67.20 -43.15 -13.03
CA THR A 484 66.18 -42.09 -12.67
C THR A 484 65.10 -41.56 -13.66
N ARG A 485 63.81 -41.63 -13.27
CA ARG A 485 62.66 -40.87 -13.85
C ARG A 485 61.42 -40.83 -12.92
N THR A 486 60.77 -39.64 -12.68
CA THR A 486 59.30 -39.35 -12.50
C THR A 486 58.95 -38.07 -11.66
N GLY A 487 58.00 -37.19 -12.09
CA GLY A 487 57.17 -36.36 -11.17
C GLY A 487 56.81 -34.86 -11.42
N VAL A 488 56.07 -34.42 -12.48
CA VAL A 488 55.77 -32.95 -12.70
C VAL A 488 54.29 -32.53 -12.93
N SER A 489 53.30 -33.41 -13.13
CA SER A 489 51.94 -32.98 -13.58
C SER A 489 50.96 -32.48 -12.49
N GLU A 490 51.20 -32.76 -11.21
CA GLU A 490 50.16 -32.64 -10.15
C GLU A 490 50.04 -31.24 -9.51
N SER A 491 51.06 -30.38 -9.65
CA SER A 491 51.22 -29.18 -8.81
C SER A 491 50.34 -27.97 -9.21
N ARG A 492 49.90 -27.85 -10.47
CA ARG A 492 49.16 -26.66 -10.93
C ARG A 492 47.69 -26.62 -10.51
N PHE A 493 47.04 -27.79 -10.46
CA PHE A 493 45.63 -27.91 -10.10
C PHE A 493 45.39 -27.54 -8.63
N ASN A 494 46.23 -28.09 -7.74
CA ASN A 494 46.14 -27.86 -6.29
C ASN A 494 46.31 -26.37 -5.92
N ASN A 495 47.14 -25.61 -6.64
CA ASN A 495 47.37 -24.19 -6.33
C ASN A 495 46.14 -23.29 -6.56
N THR A 496 45.17 -23.68 -7.40
CA THR A 496 43.98 -22.85 -7.66
C THR A 496 42.93 -23.02 -6.55
N LEU A 497 42.76 -24.25 -6.07
CA LEU A 497 41.82 -24.57 -5.00
C LEU A 497 42.28 -24.04 -3.64
N GLU A 498 43.59 -23.84 -3.47
CA GLU A 498 44.20 -23.28 -2.26
C GLU A 498 43.82 -21.81 -2.01
N LEU A 499 43.44 -21.07 -3.06
CA LEU A 499 43.08 -19.65 -2.97
C LEU A 499 41.62 -19.41 -2.52
N ILE A 500 40.80 -20.45 -2.49
CA ILE A 500 39.39 -20.38 -2.09
C ILE A 500 39.31 -20.32 -0.55
N GLN A 501 38.62 -19.31 -0.02
CA GLN A 501 38.47 -19.12 1.44
C GLN A 501 37.53 -20.15 2.08
N ASP A 502 36.50 -20.59 1.35
CA ASP A 502 35.60 -21.67 1.75
C ASP A 502 36.39 -22.99 1.93
N GLN A 503 35.87 -23.93 2.74
CA GLN A 503 36.52 -25.22 2.94
C GLN A 503 36.27 -26.12 1.74
N VAL A 504 37.33 -26.45 0.98
CA VAL A 504 37.22 -27.24 -0.25
C VAL A 504 37.83 -28.62 -0.05
N ILE A 505 37.04 -29.64 -0.37
CA ILE A 505 37.43 -31.04 -0.36
C ILE A 505 37.16 -31.65 -1.74
N VAL A 506 38.15 -32.30 -2.31
CA VAL A 506 38.02 -33.05 -3.56
C VAL A 506 38.16 -34.53 -3.27
N MET A 507 37.21 -35.33 -3.75
CA MET A 507 37.21 -36.77 -3.51
C MET A 507 36.91 -37.58 -4.77
N ARG A 508 37.38 -38.83 -4.78
CA ARG A 508 37.15 -39.76 -5.88
C ARG A 508 35.69 -40.28 -5.85
N PRO A 509 34.94 -40.19 -6.95
CA PRO A 509 33.61 -40.78 -7.07
C PRO A 509 33.66 -42.30 -6.83
N GLY A 510 32.68 -42.83 -6.09
CA GLY A 510 32.57 -44.26 -5.79
C GLY A 510 33.33 -44.71 -4.54
N THR A 511 34.62 -44.34 -4.38
CA THR A 511 35.40 -44.70 -3.17
C THR A 511 35.30 -43.67 -2.05
N PHE A 512 34.92 -42.42 -2.37
CA PHE A 512 34.92 -41.27 -1.44
C PHE A 512 36.29 -41.03 -0.78
N GLU A 513 37.37 -41.41 -1.47
CA GLU A 513 38.75 -41.18 -1.04
C GLU A 513 39.12 -39.71 -1.25
N LEU A 514 39.69 -39.06 -0.24
CA LEU A 514 40.12 -37.67 -0.33
C LEU A 514 41.36 -37.54 -1.23
N MET A 515 41.19 -36.80 -2.33
CA MET A 515 42.24 -36.53 -3.31
C MET A 515 42.96 -35.21 -3.01
N TYR A 516 42.22 -34.22 -2.53
CA TYR A 516 42.77 -32.91 -2.18
C TYR A 516 41.93 -32.24 -1.10
N VAL A 517 42.60 -31.50 -0.22
CA VAL A 517 42.00 -30.69 0.85
C VAL A 517 42.79 -29.38 0.90
N ASN A 518 42.10 -28.24 0.79
CA ASN A 518 42.77 -26.94 0.94
C ASN A 518 43.10 -26.65 2.42
N SER A 519 43.95 -25.67 2.68
CA SER A 519 44.35 -25.32 4.06
C SER A 519 43.17 -24.98 4.97
N SER A 520 42.13 -24.32 4.44
CA SER A 520 40.92 -23.95 5.18
C SER A 520 40.17 -25.21 5.66
N ALA A 521 39.90 -26.17 4.78
CA ALA A 521 39.27 -27.44 5.12
C ALA A 521 40.14 -28.29 6.04
N TYR A 522 41.46 -28.29 5.82
CA TYR A 522 42.38 -29.04 6.68
C TYR A 522 42.35 -28.51 8.12
N GLN A 523 42.40 -27.19 8.32
CA GLN A 523 42.42 -26.61 9.66
C GLN A 523 41.10 -26.79 10.41
N LEU A 524 39.96 -26.53 9.75
CA LEU A 524 38.66 -26.42 10.42
C LEU A 524 37.87 -27.73 10.47
N LEU A 525 38.05 -28.63 9.49
CA LEU A 525 37.24 -29.86 9.39
C LEU A 525 38.03 -31.13 9.72
N ILE A 526 39.34 -31.17 9.43
CA ILE A 526 40.14 -32.41 9.46
C ILE A 526 41.18 -32.43 10.59
N GLY A 527 41.85 -31.31 10.85
CA GLY A 527 43.07 -31.23 11.66
C GLY A 527 42.88 -31.74 13.09
N GLU A 528 41.80 -31.35 13.75
CA GLU A 528 41.50 -31.74 15.14
C GLU A 528 40.91 -33.15 15.27
N ARG A 529 40.41 -33.76 14.18
CA ARG A 529 39.63 -35.01 14.29
C ARG A 529 40.47 -36.28 14.38
N MET A 530 41.71 -36.33 13.87
CA MET A 530 42.56 -37.55 13.86
C MET A 530 44.07 -37.30 13.60
N GLY A 531 44.70 -36.28 14.19
CA GLY A 531 46.18 -36.16 14.19
C GLY A 531 46.85 -35.83 12.83
N GLY A 532 46.13 -35.19 11.91
CA GLY A 532 46.76 -34.38 10.85
C GLY A 532 47.18 -35.06 9.53
N SER A 533 46.64 -36.22 9.16
CA SER A 533 46.83 -36.75 7.79
C SER A 533 45.54 -37.26 7.16
N TRP A 534 45.20 -36.69 6.01
CA TRP A 534 44.02 -37.01 5.18
C TRP A 534 44.36 -37.86 3.96
N LYS A 535 45.63 -37.90 3.53
CA LYS A 535 46.04 -38.64 2.33
C LYS A 535 45.78 -40.14 2.50
N GLY A 536 45.04 -40.72 1.56
CA GLY A 536 44.67 -42.15 1.56
C GLY A 536 43.50 -42.53 2.48
N LYS A 537 42.80 -41.55 3.06
CA LYS A 537 41.60 -41.77 3.89
C LYS A 537 40.32 -41.50 3.10
N LYS A 538 39.18 -42.01 3.61
CA LYS A 538 37.84 -41.81 3.02
C LYS A 538 37.02 -40.82 3.82
N ALA A 539 36.03 -40.20 3.19
CA ALA A 539 35.12 -39.28 3.87
C ALA A 539 34.41 -39.93 5.08
N SER A 540 34.11 -41.23 5.02
CA SER A 540 33.53 -42.03 6.12
C SER A 540 34.38 -42.05 7.39
N ASP A 541 35.68 -41.74 7.29
CA ASP A 541 36.59 -41.70 8.44
C ASP A 541 36.47 -40.38 9.23
N PHE A 542 35.77 -39.37 8.70
CA PHE A 542 35.71 -38.01 9.25
C PHE A 542 34.30 -37.53 9.65
N ILE A 543 33.25 -38.17 9.15
CA ILE A 543 31.84 -37.82 9.42
C ILE A 543 31.09 -39.02 10.02
N THR A 544 29.90 -38.77 10.57
CA THR A 544 29.10 -39.86 11.16
C THR A 544 28.57 -40.80 10.09
N LYS A 545 28.14 -42.00 10.49
CA LYS A 545 27.57 -42.98 9.55
C LYS A 545 26.32 -42.42 8.84
N ASP A 546 25.46 -41.72 9.58
CA ASP A 546 24.23 -41.12 9.04
C ASP A 546 24.55 -39.98 8.06
N ASP A 547 25.53 -39.13 8.38
CA ASP A 547 25.99 -38.06 7.48
C ASP A 547 26.64 -38.65 6.21
N PHE A 548 27.37 -39.75 6.35
CA PHE A 548 28.00 -40.44 5.23
C PHE A 548 26.99 -41.10 4.31
N ASP A 549 25.97 -41.75 4.85
CA ASP A 549 24.88 -42.34 4.07
C ASP A 549 24.10 -41.23 3.32
N ALA A 550 23.87 -40.09 3.97
CA ALA A 550 23.23 -38.93 3.36
C ALA A 550 24.11 -38.25 2.29
N LEU A 551 25.42 -38.17 2.50
CA LEU A 551 26.39 -37.69 1.48
C LEU A 551 26.42 -38.64 0.29
N LYS A 552 26.43 -39.95 0.53
CA LYS A 552 26.46 -40.99 -0.50
C LYS A 552 25.21 -40.92 -1.38
N MET A 553 24.03 -40.84 -0.77
CA MET A 553 22.76 -40.69 -1.50
C MET A 553 22.75 -39.43 -2.38
N ARG A 554 23.21 -38.29 -1.86
CA ARG A 554 23.29 -37.03 -2.61
C ARG A 554 24.33 -37.09 -3.73
N ALA A 555 25.48 -37.73 -3.50
CA ALA A 555 26.51 -37.91 -4.51
C ALA A 555 26.03 -38.82 -5.65
N GLU A 556 25.38 -39.94 -5.34
CA GLU A 556 24.79 -40.83 -6.35
C GLU A 556 23.74 -40.10 -7.19
N ALA A 557 22.87 -39.30 -6.55
CA ALA A 557 21.89 -38.46 -7.24
C ALA A 557 22.54 -37.39 -8.15
N THR A 558 23.66 -36.80 -7.73
CA THR A 558 24.38 -35.76 -8.50
C THR A 558 25.19 -36.35 -9.67
N ILE A 559 25.65 -37.59 -9.52
CA ILE A 559 26.38 -38.33 -10.56
C ILE A 559 25.42 -38.84 -11.65
N ALA A 560 24.27 -39.39 -11.24
CA ALA A 560 23.30 -40.00 -12.16
C ALA A 560 22.25 -39.01 -12.71
N GLY A 561 21.95 -37.94 -11.98
CA GLY A 561 20.90 -36.97 -12.30
C GLY A 561 21.34 -35.86 -13.27
N PRO A 562 20.38 -35.10 -13.82
CA PRO A 562 20.65 -33.98 -14.73
C PRO A 562 21.27 -32.77 -14.02
N GLN A 563 21.08 -32.65 -12.70
CA GLN A 563 21.69 -31.61 -11.87
C GLN A 563 23.06 -32.07 -11.36
N ARG A 564 24.13 -31.41 -11.83
CA ARG A 564 25.53 -31.69 -11.43
C ARG A 564 25.95 -31.04 -10.11
N ARG A 565 25.03 -30.35 -9.43
CA ARG A 565 25.27 -29.66 -8.17
C ARG A 565 24.06 -29.76 -7.24
N VAL A 566 24.31 -29.96 -5.94
CA VAL A 566 23.31 -29.96 -4.87
C VAL A 566 23.83 -29.20 -3.64
N THR A 567 22.96 -28.45 -2.98
CA THR A 567 23.28 -27.66 -1.79
C THR A 567 22.34 -28.00 -0.64
N TRP A 568 22.86 -28.09 0.58
CA TRP A 568 22.07 -28.30 1.80
C TRP A 568 22.74 -27.68 3.02
N GLU A 569 21.96 -27.42 4.07
CA GLU A 569 22.48 -26.91 5.35
C GLU A 569 22.69 -28.06 6.34
N VAL A 570 23.74 -27.96 7.16
CA VAL A 570 23.96 -28.85 8.31
C VAL A 570 24.38 -28.04 9.53
N GLU A 571 23.91 -28.46 10.69
CA GLU A 571 24.39 -27.96 11.97
C GLU A 571 25.62 -28.77 12.38
N GLY A 572 26.76 -28.09 12.49
CA GLY A 572 28.02 -28.66 12.95
C GLY A 572 28.10 -28.77 14.48
N LYS A 573 29.21 -29.33 14.97
CA LYS A 573 29.56 -29.23 16.40
C LYS A 573 29.89 -27.77 16.74
N PHE A 574 29.55 -27.35 17.96
CA PHE A 574 29.76 -25.99 18.49
C PHE A 574 28.87 -24.90 17.87
N ASP A 575 27.64 -25.22 17.47
CA ASP A 575 26.62 -24.25 17.00
C ASP A 575 26.98 -23.50 15.70
N VAL A 576 27.94 -24.07 14.94
CA VAL A 576 28.34 -23.54 13.63
C VAL A 576 27.47 -24.16 12.55
N THR A 577 26.76 -23.33 11.78
CA THR A 577 25.91 -23.79 10.67
C THR A 577 26.69 -23.70 9.36
N TYR A 578 26.76 -24.82 8.64
CA TYR A 578 27.42 -24.90 7.34
C TYR A 578 26.41 -25.07 6.21
N GLU A 579 26.54 -24.27 5.16
CA GLU A 579 25.97 -24.55 3.84
C GLU A 579 26.97 -25.42 3.06
N ILE A 580 26.59 -26.65 2.73
CA ILE A 580 27.41 -27.58 1.95
C ILE A 580 26.94 -27.60 0.51
N SER A 581 27.86 -27.37 -0.42
CA SER A 581 27.67 -27.50 -1.86
C SER A 581 28.48 -28.67 -2.39
N LEU A 582 27.82 -29.65 -3.00
CA LEU A 582 28.44 -30.79 -3.67
C LEU A 582 28.29 -30.65 -5.18
N GLU A 583 29.39 -30.78 -5.91
CA GLU A 583 29.45 -30.67 -7.37
C GLU A 583 30.23 -31.84 -7.98
N TYR A 584 29.75 -32.38 -9.10
CA TYR A 584 30.41 -33.45 -9.84
C TYR A 584 31.09 -32.90 -11.11
N ALA A 585 32.39 -33.13 -11.25
CA ALA A 585 33.19 -32.71 -12.39
C ALA A 585 33.87 -33.90 -13.07
N GLN A 586 33.79 -33.98 -14.40
CA GLN A 586 34.42 -35.02 -15.22
C GLN A 586 35.22 -34.37 -16.36
N PRO A 587 36.53 -34.09 -16.16
CA PRO A 587 37.40 -33.54 -17.20
C PRO A 587 37.71 -34.57 -18.30
N GLU A 588 37.98 -34.13 -19.55
CA GLU A 588 38.22 -35.02 -20.71
C GLU A 588 39.49 -35.89 -20.63
N GLN A 589 40.51 -35.50 -19.84
CA GLN A 589 41.81 -36.18 -19.75
C GLN A 589 42.24 -36.52 -18.31
N ASP A 590 41.34 -36.37 -17.34
CA ASP A 590 41.66 -36.49 -15.92
C ASP A 590 40.60 -37.36 -15.22
N GLU A 591 40.93 -37.91 -14.05
CA GLU A 591 39.98 -38.74 -13.33
C GLU A 591 38.77 -37.92 -12.83
N PRO A 592 37.53 -38.48 -12.83
CA PRO A 592 36.33 -37.77 -12.38
C PRO A 592 36.43 -37.46 -10.89
N ARG A 593 35.85 -36.32 -10.46
CA ARG A 593 36.01 -35.81 -9.09
C ARG A 593 34.69 -35.26 -8.54
N LEU A 594 34.49 -35.43 -7.24
CA LEU A 594 33.46 -34.74 -6.47
C LEU A 594 34.12 -33.60 -5.71
N ILE A 595 33.61 -32.38 -5.88
CA ILE A 595 34.05 -31.18 -5.19
C ILE A 595 33.00 -30.85 -4.14
N VAL A 596 33.43 -30.74 -2.89
CA VAL A 596 32.58 -30.31 -1.77
C VAL A 596 33.12 -29.01 -1.22
N ILE A 597 32.22 -28.05 -1.07
CA ILE A 597 32.49 -26.73 -0.50
C ILE A 597 31.63 -26.58 0.74
N TYR A 598 32.26 -26.36 1.89
CA TYR A 598 31.57 -25.94 3.11
C TYR A 598 31.73 -24.43 3.26
N ARG A 599 30.60 -23.76 3.51
CA ARG A 599 30.55 -22.33 3.81
C ARG A 599 29.92 -22.12 5.18
N ASP A 600 30.63 -21.43 6.05
CA ASP A 600 30.10 -21.01 7.34
C ASP A 600 29.07 -19.89 7.14
N ILE A 601 27.84 -20.13 7.57
CA ILE A 601 26.73 -19.17 7.51
C ILE A 601 26.25 -18.73 8.91
N SER A 602 27.03 -19.03 9.95
CA SER A 602 26.65 -18.84 11.36
C SER A 602 26.44 -17.38 11.70
N GLU A 603 27.32 -16.47 11.25
CA GLU A 603 27.16 -15.03 11.49
C GLU A 603 25.88 -14.48 10.82
N ARG A 604 25.60 -14.93 9.59
CA ARG A 604 24.38 -14.55 8.86
C ARG A 604 23.12 -15.07 9.58
N LYS A 605 23.12 -16.33 10.03
CA LYS A 605 22.03 -16.94 10.80
C LYS A 605 21.85 -16.27 12.17
N ALA A 606 22.94 -15.91 12.85
CA ALA A 606 22.91 -15.23 14.14
C ALA A 606 22.31 -13.82 14.02
N VAL A 607 22.68 -13.05 12.99
CA VAL A 607 22.08 -11.74 12.69
C VAL A 607 20.59 -11.88 12.38
N GLU A 608 20.21 -12.88 11.59
CA GLU A 608 18.81 -13.13 11.25
C GLU A 608 17.98 -13.58 12.47
N LYS A 609 18.56 -14.42 13.35
CA LYS A 609 17.94 -14.86 14.60
C LYS A 609 17.79 -13.70 15.59
N ALA A 610 18.84 -12.90 15.78
CA ALA A 610 18.81 -11.72 16.65
C ALA A 610 17.80 -10.67 16.16
N LYS A 611 17.70 -10.43 14.85
CA LYS A 611 16.67 -9.56 14.26
C LYS A 611 15.27 -10.07 14.62
N ASN A 612 15.02 -11.37 14.45
CA ASN A 612 13.71 -11.97 14.71
C ASN A 612 13.35 -11.96 16.20
N GLU A 613 14.30 -12.29 17.08
CA GLU A 613 14.12 -12.24 18.54
C GLU A 613 13.87 -10.81 19.01
N PHE A 614 14.63 -9.83 18.51
CA PHE A 614 14.43 -8.42 18.82
C PHE A 614 13.02 -7.95 18.44
N ILE A 615 12.55 -8.27 17.23
CA ILE A 615 11.21 -7.90 16.77
C ILE A 615 10.12 -8.56 17.64
N ALA A 616 10.30 -9.83 18.00
CA ALA A 616 9.36 -10.55 18.87
C ALA A 616 9.29 -9.94 20.27
N THR A 617 10.43 -9.61 20.87
CA THR A 617 10.52 -8.95 22.18
C THR A 617 9.90 -7.56 22.14
N VAL A 618 10.27 -6.71 21.17
CA VAL A 618 9.70 -5.36 21.03
C VAL A 618 8.18 -5.42 20.90
N SER A 619 7.65 -6.38 20.15
CA SER A 619 6.21 -6.50 20.00
C SER A 619 5.49 -6.96 21.27
N HIS A 620 6.12 -7.83 22.06
CA HIS A 620 5.60 -8.25 23.36
C HIS A 620 5.63 -7.10 24.38
N GLU A 621 6.72 -6.34 24.41
CA GLU A 621 6.92 -5.17 25.28
C GLU A 621 6.03 -3.98 24.87
N LEU A 622 5.63 -3.86 23.60
CA LEU A 622 4.66 -2.86 23.14
C LEU A 622 3.21 -3.30 23.40
N ARG A 623 2.88 -4.58 23.18
CA ARG A 623 1.51 -5.09 23.36
C ARG A 623 1.03 -4.97 24.81
N THR A 624 1.91 -5.22 25.76
CA THR A 624 1.58 -5.22 27.19
C THR A 624 1.05 -3.86 27.68
N PRO A 625 1.77 -2.73 27.53
CA PRO A 625 1.27 -1.41 27.93
C PRO A 625 0.05 -0.98 27.10
N LEU A 626 0.00 -1.30 25.80
CA LEU A 626 -1.15 -1.00 24.94
C LEU A 626 -2.42 -1.72 25.40
N THR A 627 -2.32 -2.96 25.85
CA THR A 627 -3.46 -3.73 26.38
C THR A 627 -3.95 -3.14 27.70
N SER A 628 -3.04 -2.72 28.58
CA SER A 628 -3.39 -2.03 29.82
C SER A 628 -4.07 -0.68 29.56
N MET A 629 -3.56 0.13 28.63
CA MET A 629 -4.18 1.40 28.23
C MET A 629 -5.56 1.19 27.61
N LYS A 630 -5.70 0.21 26.70
CA LYS A 630 -7.00 -0.18 26.13
C LYS A 630 -7.99 -0.62 27.20
N GLY A 631 -7.53 -1.40 28.19
CA GLY A 631 -8.37 -1.82 29.33
C GLY A 631 -8.84 -0.63 30.16
N ALA A 632 -7.95 0.29 30.52
CA ALA A 632 -8.30 1.49 31.28
C ALA A 632 -9.27 2.40 30.52
N LEU A 633 -9.02 2.63 29.22
CA LEU A 633 -9.89 3.42 28.36
C LEU A 633 -11.25 2.74 28.17
N GLY A 634 -11.29 1.42 27.96
CA GLY A 634 -12.54 0.65 27.86
C GLY A 634 -13.38 0.66 29.14
N LEU A 635 -12.74 0.68 30.31
CA LEU A 635 -13.42 0.87 31.59
C LEU A 635 -13.99 2.28 31.74
N ALA A 636 -13.27 3.30 31.24
CA ALA A 636 -13.75 4.68 31.24
C ALA A 636 -14.92 4.88 30.27
N VAL A 637 -14.84 4.34 29.05
CA VAL A 637 -15.94 4.39 28.05
C VAL A 637 -17.18 3.64 28.53
N SER A 638 -17.02 2.54 29.26
CA SER A 638 -18.15 1.76 29.77
C SER A 638 -18.82 2.35 31.02
N GLY A 639 -18.31 3.47 31.55
CA GLY A 639 -18.81 4.11 32.77
C GLY A 639 -18.47 3.34 34.06
N ALA A 640 -17.66 2.28 33.97
CA ALA A 640 -17.32 1.41 35.12
C ALA A 640 -16.43 2.12 36.17
N VAL A 641 -15.76 3.22 35.79
CA VAL A 641 -14.90 4.03 36.68
C VAL A 641 -15.62 5.29 37.18
N GLY A 642 -16.90 5.47 36.85
CA GLY A 642 -17.73 6.64 37.21
C GLY A 642 -18.35 7.30 35.97
N GLU A 643 -19.23 8.29 36.21
CA GLU A 643 -19.78 9.12 35.12
C GLU A 643 -18.68 10.02 34.55
N VAL A 644 -18.34 9.78 33.29
CA VAL A 644 -17.43 10.63 32.53
C VAL A 644 -18.22 11.82 32.00
N PRO A 645 -17.77 13.08 32.21
CA PRO A 645 -18.42 14.25 31.63
C PRO A 645 -18.57 14.11 30.12
N GLU A 646 -19.71 14.51 29.57
CA GLU A 646 -20.07 14.31 28.15
C GLU A 646 -19.00 14.87 27.18
N LYS A 647 -18.38 16.00 27.54
CA LYS A 647 -17.27 16.63 26.80
C LYS A 647 -15.98 15.78 26.76
N MET A 648 -15.77 14.91 27.75
CA MET A 648 -14.57 14.06 27.87
C MET A 648 -14.74 12.70 27.17
N THR A 649 -15.98 12.24 26.99
CA THR A 649 -16.32 10.99 26.29
C THR A 649 -15.74 10.95 24.87
N GLY A 650 -15.78 12.07 24.14
CA GLY A 650 -15.18 12.17 22.80
C GLY A 650 -13.66 11.91 22.80
N VAL A 651 -12.93 12.48 23.76
CA VAL A 651 -11.48 12.32 23.90
C VAL A 651 -11.11 10.88 24.27
N ILE A 652 -11.84 10.28 25.20
CA ILE A 652 -11.59 8.90 25.63
C ILE A 652 -11.87 7.92 24.47
N ASN A 653 -12.95 8.14 23.71
CA ASN A 653 -13.25 7.33 22.52
C ASN A 653 -12.16 7.44 21.45
N MET A 654 -11.60 8.64 21.24
CA MET A 654 -10.50 8.85 20.32
C MET A 654 -9.22 8.14 20.78
N ALA A 655 -8.86 8.27 22.06
CA ALA A 655 -7.71 7.58 22.64
C ALA A 655 -7.86 6.04 22.55
N ALA A 656 -9.06 5.52 22.81
CA ALA A 656 -9.36 4.10 22.70
C ALA A 656 -9.19 3.60 21.26
N SER A 657 -9.74 4.34 20.29
CA SER A 657 -9.59 4.00 18.86
C SER A 657 -8.14 4.05 18.38
N ASN A 658 -7.30 4.94 18.91
CA ASN A 658 -5.88 5.01 18.56
C ASN A 658 -5.08 3.86 19.18
N CYS A 659 -5.41 3.44 20.40
CA CYS A 659 -4.84 2.23 20.99
C CYS A 659 -5.18 0.98 20.16
N ASP A 660 -6.42 0.87 19.69
CA ASP A 660 -6.85 -0.22 18.81
C ASP A 660 -6.05 -0.25 17.50
N ARG A 661 -5.87 0.91 16.85
CA ARG A 661 -5.07 1.04 15.63
C ARG A 661 -3.61 0.61 15.84
N LEU A 662 -2.99 0.98 16.96
CA LEU A 662 -1.61 0.62 17.28
C LEU A 662 -1.46 -0.89 17.51
N VAL A 663 -2.42 -1.52 18.18
CA VAL A 663 -2.42 -2.98 18.37
C VAL A 663 -2.50 -3.71 17.03
N THR A 664 -3.39 -3.26 16.13
CA THR A 664 -3.50 -3.82 14.78
C THR A 664 -2.20 -3.65 14.00
N LEU A 665 -1.60 -2.45 14.00
CA LEU A 665 -0.32 -2.17 13.32
C LEU A 665 0.81 -3.11 13.77
N ILE A 666 0.96 -3.29 15.08
CA ILE A 666 2.02 -4.15 15.64
C ILE A 666 1.81 -5.61 15.21
N ASN A 667 0.56 -6.08 15.23
CA ASN A 667 0.23 -7.44 14.81
C ASN A 667 0.45 -7.63 13.30
N ASP A 668 0.08 -6.66 12.46
CA ASP A 668 0.30 -6.70 11.01
C ASP A 668 1.80 -6.77 10.66
N ILE A 669 2.64 -5.97 11.34
CA ILE A 669 4.10 -5.98 11.15
C ILE A 669 4.70 -7.33 11.54
N LEU A 670 4.25 -7.91 12.66
CA LEU A 670 4.68 -9.22 13.11
C LEU A 670 4.28 -10.33 12.14
N ASP A 671 3.05 -10.33 11.65
CA ASP A 671 2.57 -11.31 10.69
C ASP A 671 3.38 -11.23 9.39
N LEU A 672 3.69 -10.03 8.90
CA LEU A 672 4.55 -9.85 7.72
C LEU A 672 5.97 -10.39 7.90
N GLU A 673 6.61 -10.17 9.04
CA GLU A 673 7.95 -10.71 9.31
C GLU A 673 7.93 -12.24 9.45
N LYS A 674 6.91 -12.81 10.09
CA LYS A 674 6.75 -14.27 10.19
C LYS A 674 6.51 -14.93 8.84
N ILE A 675 5.69 -14.32 7.99
CA ILE A 675 5.40 -14.86 6.65
C ILE A 675 6.63 -14.73 5.74
N SER A 676 7.29 -13.57 5.73
CA SER A 676 8.46 -13.32 4.88
C SER A 676 9.71 -14.15 5.26
N SER A 677 9.81 -14.57 6.53
CA SER A 677 10.84 -15.50 7.00
C SER A 677 10.47 -16.98 6.86
N GLY A 678 9.28 -17.30 6.34
CA GLY A 678 8.79 -18.69 6.21
C GLY A 678 8.52 -19.39 7.55
N LYS A 679 8.45 -18.65 8.66
CA LYS A 679 8.27 -19.15 10.03
C LYS A 679 6.82 -19.08 10.52
N MET A 680 5.87 -18.73 9.65
CA MET A 680 4.46 -18.75 10.01
C MET A 680 3.96 -20.20 10.07
N ASP A 681 3.48 -20.63 11.24
CA ASP A 681 2.83 -21.93 11.40
C ASP A 681 1.45 -21.92 10.73
N TYR A 682 1.31 -22.69 9.65
CA TYR A 682 0.02 -22.90 8.98
C TYR A 682 -0.57 -24.26 9.37
N LYS A 683 -1.85 -24.26 9.74
CA LYS A 683 -2.61 -25.49 10.03
C LYS A 683 -3.39 -25.92 8.79
N MET A 684 -2.67 -26.48 7.82
CA MET A 684 -3.25 -26.90 6.55
C MET A 684 -4.14 -28.14 6.72
N GLN A 685 -5.43 -28.00 6.42
CA GLN A 685 -6.43 -29.06 6.49
C GLN A 685 -7.45 -28.95 5.36
N ALA A 686 -8.14 -30.03 5.05
CA ALA A 686 -9.24 -30.01 4.08
C ALA A 686 -10.52 -29.51 4.76
N PHE A 687 -11.12 -28.44 4.26
CA PHE A 687 -12.37 -27.88 4.81
C PHE A 687 -13.22 -27.23 3.70
N ASP A 688 -14.50 -26.95 4.01
CA ASP A 688 -15.44 -26.29 3.09
C ASP A 688 -15.32 -24.76 3.22
N LEU A 689 -15.04 -24.06 2.12
CA LEU A 689 -14.94 -22.59 2.11
C LEU A 689 -16.25 -21.88 2.45
N ASN A 690 -17.40 -22.56 2.32
CA ASN A 690 -18.68 -22.02 2.76
C ASN A 690 -18.66 -21.57 4.22
N THR A 691 -18.00 -22.33 5.11
CA THR A 691 -17.97 -21.98 6.54
C THR A 691 -17.17 -20.71 6.78
N VAL A 692 -15.99 -20.59 6.15
CA VAL A 692 -15.14 -19.39 6.26
C VAL A 692 -15.86 -18.13 5.75
N VAL A 693 -16.57 -18.23 4.61
CA VAL A 693 -17.31 -17.10 4.05
C VAL A 693 -18.48 -16.70 4.97
N SER A 694 -19.24 -17.67 5.48
CA SER A 694 -20.35 -17.41 6.41
C SER A 694 -19.87 -16.79 7.72
N ASP A 695 -18.83 -17.36 8.34
CA ASP A 695 -18.27 -16.86 9.60
C ASP A 695 -17.73 -15.44 9.44
N ALA A 696 -17.08 -15.14 8.32
CA ALA A 696 -16.56 -13.80 8.03
C ALA A 696 -17.70 -12.78 7.80
N LEU A 697 -18.78 -13.16 7.10
CA LEU A 697 -19.94 -12.29 6.90
C LEU A 697 -20.62 -11.94 8.23
N GLU A 698 -20.75 -12.90 9.13
CA GLU A 698 -21.35 -12.67 10.45
C GLU A 698 -20.46 -11.79 11.32
N ALA A 699 -19.16 -12.08 11.37
CA ALA A 699 -18.18 -11.31 12.16
C ALA A 699 -18.06 -9.85 11.72
N ASN A 700 -18.20 -9.57 10.41
CA ASN A 700 -18.03 -8.22 9.86
C ASN A 700 -19.34 -7.42 9.75
N LYS A 701 -20.50 -8.00 10.09
CA LYS A 701 -21.81 -7.33 9.97
C LYS A 701 -21.90 -6.03 10.78
N PHE A 702 -21.56 -6.08 12.06
CA PHE A 702 -21.55 -4.90 12.94
C PHE A 702 -20.48 -3.86 12.52
N TYR A 703 -19.37 -4.33 11.95
CA TYR A 703 -18.33 -3.43 11.46
C TYR A 703 -18.80 -2.66 10.22
N ALA A 704 -19.48 -3.34 9.28
CA ALA A 704 -20.10 -2.72 8.12
C ALA A 704 -21.19 -1.71 8.51
N GLU A 705 -22.02 -2.03 9.52
CA GLU A 705 -23.03 -1.11 10.06
C GLU A 705 -22.43 0.20 10.59
N LYS A 706 -21.22 0.17 11.17
CA LYS A 706 -20.50 1.39 11.62
C LYS A 706 -20.21 2.37 10.48
N PHE A 707 -20.09 1.88 9.25
CA PHE A 707 -19.88 2.70 8.04
C PHE A 707 -21.18 2.91 7.23
N ASP A 708 -22.35 2.56 7.80
CA ASP A 708 -23.67 2.59 7.15
C ASP A 708 -23.72 1.77 5.85
N VAL A 709 -23.03 0.62 5.79
CA VAL A 709 -23.02 -0.28 4.63
C VAL A 709 -23.49 -1.68 5.03
N THR A 710 -24.09 -2.42 4.10
CA THR A 710 -24.62 -3.78 4.34
C THR A 710 -23.80 -4.83 3.62
N LEU A 711 -23.66 -6.02 4.22
CA LEU A 711 -23.02 -7.17 3.57
C LEU A 711 -24.09 -8.11 3.03
N ARG A 712 -23.97 -8.53 1.77
CA ARG A 712 -24.88 -9.51 1.15
C ARG A 712 -24.12 -10.61 0.46
N ARG A 713 -24.54 -11.84 0.73
CA ARG A 713 -24.09 -13.02 0.01
C ARG A 713 -24.87 -13.19 -1.29
N ILE A 714 -24.18 -13.40 -2.40
CA ILE A 714 -24.77 -13.72 -3.71
C ILE A 714 -24.46 -15.18 -4.08
N GLY A 715 -25.48 -15.91 -4.53
CA GLY A 715 -25.41 -17.32 -4.93
C GLY A 715 -25.87 -18.28 -3.82
N ASP A 716 -26.45 -19.42 -4.23
CA ASP A 716 -26.90 -20.45 -3.29
C ASP A 716 -25.72 -21.14 -2.61
N ALA A 717 -25.78 -21.26 -1.29
CA ALA A 717 -24.84 -22.06 -0.53
C ALA A 717 -25.13 -23.54 -0.82
N LYS A 718 -24.35 -24.14 -1.72
CA LYS A 718 -24.36 -25.59 -1.89
C LYS A 718 -23.42 -26.21 -0.85
N GLU A 719 -23.98 -26.88 0.14
CA GLU A 719 -23.20 -27.56 1.19
C GLU A 719 -22.27 -28.63 0.58
N ASN A 720 -21.02 -28.70 1.04
CA ASN A 720 -20.00 -29.68 0.68
C ASN A 720 -19.44 -29.63 -0.77
N GLU A 721 -19.73 -28.61 -1.57
CA GLU A 721 -19.26 -28.51 -2.97
C GLU A 721 -17.92 -27.72 -3.11
N PHE A 722 -17.60 -26.83 -2.17
CA PHE A 722 -16.45 -25.90 -2.27
C PHE A 722 -15.30 -26.22 -1.32
N ARG A 723 -14.77 -27.45 -1.39
CA ARG A 723 -13.66 -27.89 -0.53
C ARG A 723 -12.30 -27.41 -1.04
N THR A 724 -11.45 -26.95 -0.12
CA THR A 724 -10.05 -26.59 -0.40
C THR A 724 -9.12 -27.19 0.66
N TYR A 725 -7.82 -27.19 0.39
CA TYR A 725 -6.78 -27.57 1.35
C TYR A 725 -6.05 -26.31 1.82
N GLY A 726 -6.24 -25.91 3.08
CA GLY A 726 -5.72 -24.66 3.59
C GLY A 726 -5.86 -24.47 5.10
N ASP A 727 -5.46 -23.31 5.59
CA ASP A 727 -5.68 -22.86 6.96
C ASP A 727 -6.90 -21.92 7.02
N ALA A 728 -7.99 -22.43 7.57
CA ALA A 728 -9.25 -21.68 7.69
C ALA A 728 -9.08 -20.36 8.46
N THR A 729 -8.24 -20.33 9.51
CA THR A 729 -8.05 -19.12 10.34
C THR A 729 -7.38 -18.01 9.53
N ARG A 730 -6.39 -18.38 8.71
CA ARG A 730 -5.68 -17.43 7.86
C ARG A 730 -6.52 -16.97 6.68
N LEU A 731 -7.41 -17.82 6.17
CA LEU A 731 -8.36 -17.43 5.14
C LEU A 731 -9.48 -16.53 5.70
N THR A 732 -9.91 -16.70 6.95
CA THR A 732 -10.76 -15.70 7.65
C THR A 732 -10.05 -14.35 7.74
N GLN A 733 -8.76 -14.32 8.09
CA GLN A 733 -7.96 -13.08 8.09
C GLN A 733 -7.88 -12.41 6.70
N VAL A 734 -7.89 -13.19 5.62
CA VAL A 734 -8.01 -12.66 4.25
C VAL A 734 -9.36 -11.99 4.05
N MET A 735 -10.45 -12.65 4.43
CA MET A 735 -11.80 -12.12 4.32
C MET A 735 -11.98 -10.83 5.13
N ASP A 736 -11.52 -10.80 6.38
CA ASP A 736 -11.64 -9.63 7.27
C ASP A 736 -10.93 -8.40 6.67
N ASN A 737 -9.73 -8.58 6.11
CA ASN A 737 -8.99 -7.49 5.48
C ASN A 737 -9.68 -6.96 4.22
N LEU A 738 -10.25 -7.84 3.39
CA LEU A 738 -10.94 -7.44 2.17
C LEU A 738 -12.31 -6.82 2.46
N MET A 739 -13.11 -7.41 3.36
CA MET A 739 -14.43 -6.88 3.75
C MET A 739 -14.33 -5.57 4.51
N SER A 740 -13.36 -5.41 5.41
CA SER A 740 -13.16 -4.13 6.12
C SER A 740 -12.71 -3.02 5.17
N ASN A 741 -11.89 -3.33 4.16
CA ASN A 741 -11.56 -2.37 3.10
C ASN A 741 -12.80 -2.01 2.27
N ALA A 742 -13.57 -3.00 1.82
CA ALA A 742 -14.83 -2.77 1.10
C ALA A 742 -15.78 -1.88 1.91
N ALA A 743 -15.90 -2.11 3.22
CA ALA A 743 -16.76 -1.32 4.11
C ALA A 743 -16.30 0.12 4.30
N LYS A 744 -14.99 0.34 4.46
CA LYS A 744 -14.43 1.69 4.60
C LYS A 744 -14.59 2.51 3.33
N PHE A 745 -14.29 1.91 2.18
CA PHE A 745 -14.18 2.64 0.92
C PHE A 745 -15.50 2.77 0.16
N SER A 746 -16.53 1.99 0.50
CA SER A 746 -17.89 2.16 -0.02
C SER A 746 -18.54 3.48 0.42
N HIS A 747 -19.50 3.96 -0.38
CA HIS A 747 -20.37 5.06 0.02
C HIS A 747 -21.38 4.61 1.08
N LYS A 748 -21.84 5.53 1.95
CA LYS A 748 -22.89 5.24 2.93
C LYS A 748 -24.18 4.78 2.24
N GLY A 749 -24.82 3.75 2.79
CA GLY A 749 -26.00 3.09 2.24
C GLY A 749 -25.73 2.01 1.19
N SER A 750 -24.46 1.76 0.84
CA SER A 750 -24.09 0.77 -0.19
C SER A 750 -24.11 -0.66 0.33
N GLU A 751 -24.33 -1.61 -0.59
CA GLU A 751 -24.29 -3.04 -0.30
C GLU A 751 -23.01 -3.67 -0.87
N ILE A 752 -22.24 -4.35 -0.03
CA ILE A 752 -21.04 -5.09 -0.42
C ILE A 752 -21.46 -6.51 -0.76
N LEU A 753 -21.10 -6.95 -1.97
CA LEU A 753 -21.53 -8.24 -2.51
C LEU A 753 -20.41 -9.25 -2.35
N VAL A 754 -20.72 -10.38 -1.72
CA VAL A 754 -19.77 -11.48 -1.50
C VAL A 754 -20.30 -12.73 -2.17
N SER A 755 -19.54 -13.32 -3.08
CA SER A 755 -19.92 -14.56 -3.77
C SER A 755 -18.82 -15.61 -3.67
N LEU A 756 -19.22 -16.88 -3.61
CA LEU A 756 -18.33 -18.04 -3.72
C LEU A 756 -18.84 -18.91 -4.87
N SER A 757 -17.98 -19.17 -5.84
CA SER A 757 -18.34 -19.93 -7.04
C SER A 757 -17.15 -20.72 -7.59
N GLU A 758 -17.42 -21.80 -8.32
CA GLU A 758 -16.41 -22.43 -9.17
C GLU A 758 -16.21 -21.60 -10.45
N PHE A 759 -14.95 -21.31 -10.80
CA PHE A 759 -14.59 -20.57 -12.01
C PHE A 759 -13.40 -21.25 -12.69
N GLU A 760 -13.59 -21.88 -13.85
CA GLU A 760 -12.51 -22.54 -14.60
C GLU A 760 -11.71 -23.59 -13.79
N GLY A 761 -12.38 -24.39 -12.94
CA GLY A 761 -11.75 -25.46 -12.16
C GLY A 761 -10.97 -24.99 -10.91
N ARG A 762 -11.27 -23.78 -10.42
CA ARG A 762 -10.78 -23.21 -9.15
C ARG A 762 -11.95 -22.62 -8.36
N LEU A 763 -11.77 -22.46 -7.06
CA LEU A 763 -12.74 -21.82 -6.18
C LEU A 763 -12.46 -20.33 -6.15
N ARG A 764 -13.44 -19.51 -6.54
CA ARG A 764 -13.33 -18.05 -6.57
C ARG A 764 -14.24 -17.44 -5.51
N ILE A 765 -13.63 -16.68 -4.61
CA ILE A 765 -14.33 -15.73 -3.74
C ILE A 765 -14.27 -14.36 -4.43
N SER A 766 -15.42 -13.71 -4.60
CA SER A 766 -15.50 -12.32 -5.03
C SER A 766 -16.04 -11.45 -3.90
N ILE A 767 -15.43 -10.27 -3.71
CA ILE A 767 -15.88 -9.22 -2.80
C ILE A 767 -15.95 -7.93 -3.59
N ARG A 768 -17.17 -7.45 -3.84
CA ARG A 768 -17.44 -6.24 -4.61
C ARG A 768 -17.96 -5.12 -3.73
N ASP A 769 -17.31 -3.97 -3.82
CA ASP A 769 -17.72 -2.72 -3.21
C ASP A 769 -18.20 -1.71 -4.26
N PHE A 770 -18.94 -0.71 -3.79
CA PHE A 770 -19.42 0.42 -4.59
C PHE A 770 -18.94 1.72 -3.94
N GLY A 771 -17.63 1.92 -3.95
CA GLY A 771 -16.96 3.13 -3.48
C GLY A 771 -16.31 3.96 -4.59
N ASP A 772 -15.37 4.80 -4.20
CA ASP A 772 -14.62 5.68 -5.12
C ASP A 772 -13.67 4.93 -6.08
N GLY A 773 -13.55 3.61 -5.93
CA GLY A 773 -12.61 2.80 -6.70
C GLY A 773 -11.14 3.12 -6.39
N ILE A 774 -10.24 2.52 -7.17
CA ILE A 774 -8.78 2.67 -7.03
C ILE A 774 -8.28 3.46 -8.25
N PRO A 775 -7.65 4.64 -8.04
CA PRO A 775 -7.07 5.44 -9.11
C PRO A 775 -6.05 4.64 -9.92
N GLU A 776 -6.06 4.80 -11.25
CA GLU A 776 -5.26 3.99 -12.19
C GLU A 776 -3.76 3.97 -11.85
N LYS A 777 -3.24 5.11 -11.36
CA LYS A 777 -1.82 5.24 -10.93
C LYS A 777 -1.47 4.39 -9.72
N ALA A 778 -2.43 4.14 -8.82
CA ALA A 778 -2.22 3.39 -7.58
C ALA A 778 -2.43 1.88 -7.78
N GLN A 779 -3.15 1.45 -8.82
CA GLN A 779 -3.50 0.05 -9.08
C GLN A 779 -2.28 -0.89 -9.15
N ALA A 780 -1.15 -0.42 -9.69
CA ALA A 780 0.07 -1.23 -9.79
C ALA A 780 0.73 -1.54 -8.44
N THR A 781 0.48 -0.71 -7.42
CA THR A 781 1.24 -0.70 -6.16
C THR A 781 0.37 -1.06 -4.95
N ILE A 782 -0.94 -1.31 -5.10
CA ILE A 782 -1.85 -1.55 -3.94
C ILE A 782 -1.49 -2.77 -3.09
N PHE A 783 -0.74 -3.74 -3.65
CA PHE A 783 -0.26 -4.92 -2.91
C PHE A 783 1.13 -4.72 -2.30
N ASP A 784 1.79 -3.59 -2.57
CA ASP A 784 3.09 -3.27 -1.99
C ASP A 784 2.94 -2.79 -0.55
N LYS A 785 3.94 -3.12 0.28
CA LYS A 785 3.93 -2.80 1.71
C LYS A 785 3.89 -1.28 1.94
N PHE A 786 3.06 -0.84 2.87
CA PHE A 786 2.90 0.57 3.27
C PHE A 786 2.34 1.49 2.19
N THR A 787 1.69 0.94 1.16
CA THR A 787 1.12 1.74 0.08
C THR A 787 -0.32 2.14 0.37
N GLN A 788 -0.64 3.42 0.16
CA GLN A 788 -2.00 3.98 0.21
C GLN A 788 -2.23 4.79 -1.07
N ALA A 789 -3.44 4.72 -1.65
CA ALA A 789 -3.83 5.56 -2.79
C ALA A 789 -3.99 7.02 -2.33
N ASP A 790 -3.40 7.96 -3.08
CA ASP A 790 -3.23 9.42 -2.85
C ASP A 790 -3.68 10.01 -1.49
N SER A 791 -2.71 10.67 -0.84
CA SER A 791 -2.72 11.08 0.57
C SER A 791 -3.69 12.19 0.98
N SER A 792 -4.51 12.73 0.06
CA SER A 792 -5.39 13.88 0.31
C SER A 792 -6.79 13.51 0.83
N ASP A 793 -7.37 12.36 0.43
CA ASP A 793 -8.72 11.94 0.86
C ASP A 793 -8.75 10.71 1.77
N THR A 794 -7.74 9.84 1.69
CA THR A 794 -7.71 8.55 2.38
C THR A 794 -7.31 8.62 3.86
N ARG A 795 -6.80 9.77 4.34
CA ARG A 795 -6.48 9.99 5.77
C ARG A 795 -7.69 9.97 6.69
N SER A 796 -8.88 10.31 6.17
CA SER A 796 -10.14 10.24 6.91
C SER A 796 -10.60 8.80 7.19
N LYS A 797 -10.25 7.83 6.29
CA LYS A 797 -10.79 6.45 6.33
C LYS A 797 -9.89 5.41 7.01
N GLY A 798 -8.61 5.72 7.27
CA GLY A 798 -7.72 4.97 8.17
C GLY A 798 -7.30 3.55 7.75
N GLY A 799 -5.99 3.26 7.74
CA GLY A 799 -5.43 1.92 7.49
C GLY A 799 -3.92 1.85 7.63
N THR A 800 -3.37 0.65 7.81
CA THR A 800 -1.93 0.41 8.05
C THR A 800 -1.10 0.36 6.76
N GLY A 801 -1.76 0.22 5.60
CA GLY A 801 -1.10 -0.04 4.31
C GLY A 801 -0.47 -1.43 4.23
N LEU A 802 -0.72 -2.32 5.20
CA LEU A 802 -0.15 -3.66 5.25
C LEU A 802 -1.17 -4.76 4.93
N GLY A 803 -2.46 -4.53 5.14
CA GLY A 803 -3.54 -5.52 4.98
C GLY A 803 -3.53 -6.25 3.62
N LEU A 804 -3.51 -5.52 2.50
CA LEU A 804 -3.51 -6.15 1.16
C LEU A 804 -2.22 -6.94 0.86
N SER A 805 -1.07 -6.51 1.39
CA SER A 805 0.19 -7.24 1.25
C SER A 805 0.18 -8.56 2.05
N ILE A 806 -0.45 -8.58 3.23
CA ILE A 806 -0.68 -9.79 4.03
C ILE A 806 -1.63 -10.72 3.30
N VAL A 807 -2.73 -10.21 2.75
CA VAL A 807 -3.70 -10.99 1.96
C VAL A 807 -3.00 -11.72 0.82
N LYS A 808 -2.21 -11.01 0.02
CA LYS A 808 -1.48 -11.59 -1.11
C LYS A 808 -0.56 -12.74 -0.67
N LEU A 809 0.22 -12.52 0.38
CA LEU A 809 1.14 -13.54 0.90
C LEU A 809 0.42 -14.79 1.42
N ILE A 810 -0.70 -14.62 2.15
CA ILE A 810 -1.50 -15.74 2.64
C ILE A 810 -2.08 -16.53 1.46
N VAL A 811 -2.70 -15.84 0.49
CA VAL A 811 -3.31 -16.49 -0.69
C VAL A 811 -2.27 -17.24 -1.53
N GLU A 812 -1.10 -16.65 -1.77
CA GLU A 812 0.00 -17.29 -2.50
C GLU A 812 0.54 -18.53 -1.75
N HIS A 813 0.62 -18.49 -0.42
CA HIS A 813 1.02 -19.66 0.39
C HIS A 813 0.03 -20.82 0.25
N HIS A 814 -1.26 -20.52 0.08
CA HIS A 814 -2.32 -21.49 -0.22
C HIS A 814 -2.35 -21.96 -1.68
N LYS A 815 -1.31 -21.64 -2.47
CA LYS A 815 -1.24 -21.91 -3.92
C LYS A 815 -2.39 -21.26 -4.70
N GLY A 816 -2.99 -20.21 -4.14
CA GLY A 816 -4.03 -19.40 -4.75
C GLY A 816 -3.47 -18.19 -5.49
N ARG A 817 -4.39 -17.37 -6.00
CA ARG A 817 -4.11 -16.09 -6.66
C ARG A 817 -5.10 -15.04 -6.19
N ILE A 818 -4.61 -13.82 -5.98
CA ILE A 818 -5.48 -12.64 -5.80
C ILE A 818 -5.42 -11.74 -7.03
N ALA A 819 -6.56 -11.22 -7.44
CA ALA A 819 -6.72 -10.24 -8.51
C ALA A 819 -7.78 -9.21 -8.11
N PHE A 820 -7.90 -8.13 -8.87
CA PHE A 820 -8.96 -7.15 -8.68
C PHE A 820 -9.30 -6.45 -10.00
N VAL A 821 -10.49 -5.86 -10.05
CA VAL A 821 -10.92 -4.92 -11.07
C VAL A 821 -11.47 -3.70 -10.37
N SER A 822 -11.02 -2.53 -10.78
CA SER A 822 -11.46 -1.29 -10.17
C SER A 822 -11.66 -0.20 -11.21
N LYS A 823 -12.68 0.63 -11.00
CA LYS A 823 -12.93 1.82 -11.80
C LYS A 823 -13.19 2.99 -10.88
N GLU A 824 -12.40 4.04 -11.06
CA GLU A 824 -12.47 5.27 -10.27
C GLU A 824 -13.88 5.88 -10.37
N GLY A 825 -14.46 6.22 -9.22
CA GLY A 825 -15.83 6.71 -9.05
C GLY A 825 -16.94 5.66 -9.14
N ILE A 826 -16.64 4.36 -9.24
CA ILE A 826 -17.68 3.30 -9.33
C ILE A 826 -17.50 2.20 -8.27
N GLY A 827 -16.28 1.74 -8.05
CA GLY A 827 -15.99 0.75 -7.01
C GLY A 827 -14.88 -0.23 -7.38
N THR A 828 -14.67 -1.21 -6.50
CA THR A 828 -13.67 -2.26 -6.68
C THR A 828 -14.26 -3.65 -6.46
N GLU A 829 -13.78 -4.62 -7.21
CA GLU A 829 -14.08 -6.03 -7.01
C GLU A 829 -12.76 -6.81 -6.86
N PHE A 830 -12.58 -7.45 -5.71
CA PHE A 830 -11.45 -8.31 -5.41
C PHE A 830 -11.82 -9.78 -5.63
N PHE A 831 -10.92 -10.52 -6.29
CA PHE A 831 -11.05 -11.94 -6.58
C PHE A 831 -9.96 -12.73 -5.86
N VAL A 832 -10.36 -13.69 -5.03
CA VAL A 832 -9.44 -14.65 -4.39
C VAL A 832 -9.72 -16.04 -4.98
N ASP A 833 -8.76 -16.54 -5.73
CA ASP A 833 -8.79 -17.85 -6.38
C ASP A 833 -8.01 -18.86 -5.54
N LEU A 834 -8.66 -19.96 -5.15
CA LEU A 834 -8.07 -21.05 -4.38
C LEU A 834 -8.18 -22.39 -5.14
N PRO A 835 -7.21 -23.31 -4.95
CA PRO A 835 -7.31 -24.66 -5.49
C PRO A 835 -8.56 -25.39 -4.98
N MET A 836 -9.27 -26.05 -5.89
CA MET A 836 -10.37 -26.96 -5.53
C MET A 836 -9.80 -28.32 -5.12
N LEU A 837 -10.41 -28.92 -4.10
CA LEU A 837 -10.11 -30.27 -3.65
C LEU A 837 -11.12 -31.24 -4.28
N ASP A 838 -10.66 -32.11 -5.18
CA ASP A 838 -11.46 -33.21 -5.74
C ASP A 838 -11.03 -34.52 -5.05
N GLY A 839 -11.88 -35.05 -4.16
CA GLY A 839 -11.52 -36.17 -3.29
C GLY A 839 -10.37 -35.82 -2.32
N ASP A 840 -9.24 -36.53 -2.43
CA ASP A 840 -8.00 -36.24 -1.68
C ASP A 840 -6.94 -35.50 -2.53
N THR A 841 -7.28 -35.17 -3.78
CA THR A 841 -6.35 -34.52 -4.73
C THR A 841 -6.61 -33.03 -4.83
N VAL A 842 -5.57 -32.23 -4.60
CA VAL A 842 -5.59 -30.78 -4.87
C VAL A 842 -5.45 -30.59 -6.37
N VAL A 843 -6.46 -30.01 -7.02
CA VAL A 843 -6.39 -29.66 -8.44
C VAL A 843 -5.56 -28.38 -8.58
N PRO A 844 -4.35 -28.42 -9.18
CA PRO A 844 -3.52 -27.23 -9.31
C PRO A 844 -4.09 -26.27 -10.35
N ILE A 845 -4.05 -24.97 -10.06
CA ILE A 845 -4.52 -23.91 -10.97
C ILE A 845 -3.70 -23.96 -12.27
N SER A 846 -4.35 -24.31 -13.39
CA SER A 846 -3.67 -24.51 -14.68
C SER A 846 -3.30 -23.16 -15.33
N ARG A 847 -1.99 -22.94 -15.54
CA ARG A 847 -1.46 -21.79 -16.32
C ARG A 847 -1.69 -22.02 -17.82
N LYS A 848 -2.87 -21.73 -18.36
CA LYS A 848 -3.01 -21.53 -19.81
C LYS A 848 -2.94 -20.03 -20.14
N GLY A 849 -1.83 -19.65 -20.78
CA GLY A 849 -1.69 -18.56 -21.77
C GLY A 849 -2.23 -17.17 -21.44
N SER A 850 -1.32 -16.23 -21.19
CA SER A 850 -1.35 -14.81 -21.61
C SER A 850 -2.62 -14.31 -22.35
N ASP A 851 -3.67 -13.89 -21.61
CA ASP A 851 -4.46 -12.66 -21.86
C ASP A 851 -5.59 -12.43 -20.83
N ASP A 852 -5.36 -12.72 -19.54
CA ASP A 852 -6.37 -12.53 -18.48
C ASP A 852 -6.77 -11.05 -18.23
N SER A 853 -6.11 -10.08 -18.88
CA SER A 853 -6.49 -8.67 -18.81
C SER A 853 -7.68 -8.31 -19.71
N ALA A 854 -8.02 -9.17 -20.68
CA ALA A 854 -9.03 -8.86 -21.70
C ALA A 854 -10.48 -9.24 -21.31
N ALA A 855 -10.69 -9.95 -20.19
CA ALA A 855 -12.03 -10.40 -19.76
C ALA A 855 -12.52 -9.81 -18.42
N LEU A 856 -11.70 -8.99 -17.78
CA LEU A 856 -11.98 -8.39 -16.48
C LEU A 856 -12.33 -6.90 -16.67
N THR A 857 -13.45 -6.63 -17.33
CA THR A 857 -13.99 -5.26 -17.46
C THR A 857 -14.94 -5.01 -16.30
N PHE A 858 -14.83 -3.86 -15.63
CA PHE A 858 -15.85 -3.43 -14.66
C PHE A 858 -17.15 -3.17 -15.43
N THR A 859 -18.07 -4.14 -15.46
CA THR A 859 -19.38 -3.97 -16.09
C THR A 859 -20.38 -3.40 -15.09
N ASP A 860 -21.09 -2.34 -15.50
CA ASP A 860 -22.21 -1.77 -14.75
C ASP A 860 -23.41 -2.75 -14.64
N THR A 861 -23.36 -3.83 -15.42
CA THR A 861 -24.33 -4.94 -15.44
C THR A 861 -23.72 -6.19 -14.82
N LEU A 862 -24.45 -6.83 -13.90
CA LEU A 862 -24.17 -8.20 -13.43
C LEU A 862 -24.06 -9.14 -14.65
N PRO A 863 -23.18 -10.16 -14.63
CA PRO A 863 -23.06 -11.11 -15.74
C PRO A 863 -24.39 -11.83 -16.00
N GLU A 864 -24.89 -11.72 -17.23
CA GLU A 864 -26.00 -12.52 -17.77
C GLU A 864 -25.58 -13.99 -17.92
N THR A 865 -25.31 -14.70 -16.83
CA THR A 865 -25.34 -16.18 -16.77
C THR A 865 -25.29 -16.64 -15.32
N VAL A 866 -26.35 -16.38 -14.58
CA VAL A 866 -26.93 -17.43 -13.73
C VAL A 866 -28.36 -17.49 -14.18
N ALA A 867 -28.71 -18.57 -14.89
CA ALA A 867 -30.09 -18.91 -15.11
C ALA A 867 -30.73 -19.11 -13.73
N ILE A 868 -31.28 -18.03 -13.18
CA ILE A 868 -32.36 -18.12 -12.22
C ILE A 868 -33.37 -19.01 -12.91
N ALA A 869 -33.71 -20.14 -12.29
CA ALA A 869 -34.81 -20.95 -12.74
C ALA A 869 -36.02 -20.03 -12.86
N THR A 870 -36.33 -19.60 -14.09
CA THR A 870 -37.61 -18.98 -14.41
C THR A 870 -38.67 -19.95 -13.92
N PRO A 871 -39.60 -19.54 -13.03
CA PRO A 871 -40.78 -20.34 -12.80
C PRO A 871 -41.51 -20.38 -14.15
N LYS A 872 -41.38 -21.50 -14.86
CA LYS A 872 -42.19 -21.74 -16.05
C LYS A 872 -43.56 -22.21 -15.58
N VAL A 873 -44.55 -21.38 -15.92
CA VAL A 873 -45.92 -21.67 -16.40
C VAL A 873 -46.92 -20.78 -15.65
N GLY A 874 -47.37 -19.72 -16.34
CA GLY A 874 -48.54 -18.91 -15.98
C GLY A 874 -48.22 -17.43 -15.73
N GLU A 875 -48.56 -16.58 -16.69
CA GLU A 875 -48.66 -15.11 -16.65
C GLU A 875 -48.59 -14.47 -15.25
N THR A 876 -47.50 -13.75 -14.93
CA THR A 876 -47.59 -12.76 -13.86
C THR A 876 -48.53 -11.66 -14.35
N ALA A 877 -49.40 -11.15 -13.49
CA ALA A 877 -50.36 -10.14 -13.91
C ALA A 877 -49.71 -8.82 -14.35
N ILE A 878 -48.45 -8.57 -13.94
CA ILE A 878 -47.63 -7.48 -14.46
C ILE A 878 -47.23 -7.74 -15.92
N ASP A 879 -46.93 -8.99 -16.30
CA ASP A 879 -46.71 -9.35 -17.71
C ASP A 879 -47.99 -9.13 -18.55
N ARG A 880 -49.18 -9.43 -17.99
CA ARG A 880 -50.48 -9.09 -18.65
C ARG A 880 -50.62 -7.57 -18.83
N LEU A 881 -50.29 -6.77 -17.81
CA LEU A 881 -50.33 -5.31 -17.86
C LEU A 881 -49.34 -4.73 -18.89
N VAL A 882 -48.11 -5.23 -18.93
CA VAL A 882 -47.07 -4.83 -19.90
C VAL A 882 -47.49 -5.23 -21.33
N THR A 883 -48.08 -6.41 -21.50
CA THR A 883 -48.56 -6.89 -22.80
C THR A 883 -49.70 -6.02 -23.32
N LYS A 884 -50.71 -5.74 -22.49
CA LYS A 884 -51.84 -4.87 -22.84
C LYS A 884 -51.41 -3.42 -23.10
N SER A 885 -50.37 -2.95 -22.39
CA SER A 885 -49.76 -1.63 -22.63
C SER A 885 -49.04 -1.53 -23.98
N ARG A 886 -48.55 -2.65 -24.52
CA ARG A 886 -47.94 -2.71 -25.87
C ARG A 886 -49.00 -2.78 -26.99
N GLU A 887 -50.17 -3.34 -26.72
CA GLU A 887 -51.29 -3.42 -27.67
C GLU A 887 -51.93 -2.06 -28.00
N THR A 888 -51.82 -1.07 -27.10
CA THR A 888 -52.32 0.29 -27.33
C THR A 888 -51.41 1.16 -28.22
N GLY A 889 -50.31 0.61 -28.75
CA GLY A 889 -49.41 1.30 -29.69
C GLY A 889 -48.41 2.26 -29.03
N THR A 890 -48.20 2.14 -27.71
CA THR A 890 -47.31 2.98 -26.91
C THR A 890 -45.94 2.30 -26.69
N ASP A 891 -44.84 3.07 -26.64
CA ASP A 891 -43.52 2.52 -26.31
C ASP A 891 -43.42 2.30 -24.79
N VAL A 892 -43.24 1.04 -24.35
CA VAL A 892 -43.33 0.63 -22.95
C VAL A 892 -41.97 0.15 -22.45
N LYS A 893 -41.42 0.80 -21.43
CA LYS A 893 -40.27 0.31 -20.67
C LYS A 893 -40.71 -0.21 -19.30
N PHE A 894 -40.05 -1.25 -18.83
CA PHE A 894 -40.42 -1.91 -17.59
C PHE A 894 -39.18 -2.22 -16.73
N GLU A 895 -39.28 -1.92 -15.43
CA GLU A 895 -38.26 -2.18 -14.41
C GLU A 895 -38.90 -3.02 -13.28
N LEU A 896 -38.38 -4.21 -13.02
CA LEU A 896 -38.89 -5.13 -11.99
C LEU A 896 -37.99 -5.08 -10.74
N GLY A 897 -38.59 -4.79 -9.59
CA GLY A 897 -38.09 -5.11 -8.24
C GLY A 897 -36.64 -4.77 -7.93
N ARG A 898 -36.15 -3.59 -8.36
CA ARG A 898 -34.78 -3.14 -8.07
C ARG A 898 -34.61 -2.50 -6.69
N VAL A 899 -35.72 -2.06 -6.10
CA VAL A 899 -35.81 -1.47 -4.76
C VAL A 899 -37.08 -1.99 -4.10
N ASN A 900 -37.10 -2.13 -2.78
CA ASN A 900 -38.31 -2.48 -2.02
C ASN A 900 -38.98 -1.25 -1.40
N ALA A 901 -40.22 -1.40 -0.97
CA ALA A 901 -41.03 -0.30 -0.45
C ALA A 901 -40.37 0.39 0.77
N LEU A 902 -39.68 -0.36 1.63
CA LEU A 902 -38.97 0.19 2.79
C LEU A 902 -37.74 1.02 2.38
N GLN A 903 -37.02 0.64 1.32
CA GLN A 903 -35.90 1.40 0.76
C GLN A 903 -36.40 2.72 0.17
N VAL A 904 -37.47 2.66 -0.63
CA VAL A 904 -38.12 3.84 -1.22
C VAL A 904 -38.67 4.77 -0.13
N ALA A 905 -39.31 4.23 0.90
CA ALA A 905 -39.83 4.98 2.04
C ALA A 905 -38.74 5.74 2.82
N LYS A 906 -37.51 5.21 2.87
CA LYS A 906 -36.37 5.86 3.53
C LYS A 906 -35.64 6.89 2.65
N GLY A 907 -36.14 7.16 1.44
CA GLY A 907 -35.47 8.03 0.46
C GLY A 907 -34.14 7.46 -0.02
N ARG A 908 -33.92 6.15 0.16
CA ARG A 908 -32.68 5.46 -0.20
C ARG A 908 -32.92 4.72 -1.51
N GLY A 909 -32.15 5.07 -2.54
CA GLY A 909 -32.10 4.30 -3.78
C GLY A 909 -30.65 4.11 -4.19
N VAL A 910 -30.40 3.04 -4.93
CA VAL A 910 -29.11 2.82 -5.58
C VAL A 910 -28.94 3.92 -6.64
N VAL A 911 -28.05 4.88 -6.37
CA VAL A 911 -27.72 5.95 -7.32
C VAL A 911 -27.28 5.31 -8.63
N GLY A 912 -28.05 5.56 -9.70
CA GLY A 912 -27.76 5.09 -11.05
C GLY A 912 -28.45 3.80 -11.52
N GLN A 913 -29.26 3.12 -10.70
CA GLN A 913 -29.91 1.87 -11.15
C GLN A 913 -31.44 1.76 -11.01
N SER A 914 -32.15 2.58 -10.22
CA SER A 914 -33.62 2.55 -10.19
C SER A 914 -34.26 3.85 -10.66
N THR A 915 -35.23 3.75 -11.57
CA THR A 915 -36.01 4.90 -12.04
C THR A 915 -37.13 5.29 -11.06
N VAL A 916 -37.41 4.48 -10.04
CA VAL A 916 -38.47 4.73 -9.05
C VAL A 916 -38.31 6.12 -8.42
N LEU A 917 -37.11 6.46 -7.94
CA LEU A 917 -36.85 7.77 -7.31
C LEU A 917 -36.85 8.94 -8.31
N ASN A 918 -36.72 8.67 -9.60
CA ASN A 918 -36.81 9.71 -10.62
C ASN A 918 -38.27 10.09 -10.93
N TRP A 919 -39.23 9.22 -10.61
CA TRP A 919 -40.61 9.42 -11.03
C TRP A 919 -41.59 9.48 -9.86
N MET A 920 -41.37 8.70 -8.80
CA MET A 920 -42.27 8.66 -7.65
C MET A 920 -42.29 10.02 -6.96
N SER A 921 -43.48 10.60 -6.86
CA SER A 921 -43.69 11.88 -6.22
C SER A 921 -43.53 11.78 -4.70
N SER A 922 -43.19 12.91 -4.07
CA SER A 922 -43.10 13.00 -2.60
C SER A 922 -44.42 12.65 -1.90
N HIS A 923 -45.55 12.84 -2.59
CA HIS A 923 -46.88 12.48 -2.08
C HIS A 923 -47.10 10.96 -2.07
N GLU A 924 -46.68 10.25 -3.12
CA GLU A 924 -46.75 8.78 -3.22
C GLU A 924 -45.78 8.13 -2.22
N GLN A 925 -44.57 8.67 -2.12
CA GLN A 925 -43.58 8.20 -1.15
C GLN A 925 -44.07 8.39 0.29
N ALA A 926 -44.68 9.53 0.61
CA ALA A 926 -45.19 9.81 1.96
C ALA A 926 -46.36 8.89 2.34
N LEU A 927 -47.24 8.53 1.40
CA LEU A 927 -48.30 7.54 1.65
C LEU A 927 -47.71 6.15 1.90
N MET A 928 -46.71 5.75 1.10
CA MET A 928 -46.03 4.47 1.25
C MET A 928 -45.37 4.31 2.63
N VAL A 929 -44.68 5.36 3.10
CA VAL A 929 -44.10 5.40 4.45
C VAL A 929 -45.17 5.17 5.51
N GLU A 930 -46.31 5.86 5.39
CA GLU A 930 -47.39 5.81 6.37
C GLU A 930 -48.07 4.43 6.41
N LEU A 931 -48.27 3.80 5.25
CA LEU A 931 -48.84 2.44 5.17
C LEU A 931 -47.88 1.37 5.73
N LEU A 932 -46.57 1.49 5.47
CA LEU A 932 -45.56 0.59 6.04
C LEU A 932 -45.43 0.72 7.56
N GLN A 933 -45.38 1.95 8.07
CA GLN A 933 -45.26 2.19 9.52
C GLN A 933 -46.46 1.66 10.32
N ARG A 934 -47.62 1.60 9.69
CA ARG A 934 -48.86 1.13 10.29
C ARG A 934 -49.12 -0.37 10.09
N GLU A 935 -48.20 -1.08 9.41
CA GLU A 935 -48.37 -2.48 9.04
C GLU A 935 -49.66 -2.71 8.21
N GLU A 936 -50.10 -1.72 7.42
CA GLU A 936 -51.24 -1.86 6.50
C GLU A 936 -50.80 -2.33 5.10
N MET A 937 -49.48 -2.38 4.85
CA MET A 937 -48.83 -2.89 3.63
C MET A 937 -47.54 -3.64 4.01
N GLU A 938 -47.23 -4.72 3.30
CA GLU A 938 -45.97 -5.47 3.47
C GLU A 938 -44.80 -4.84 2.72
N ASN A 939 -43.57 -5.09 3.18
CA ASN A 939 -42.37 -4.65 2.48
C ASN A 939 -42.14 -5.48 1.22
N CYS A 940 -42.81 -5.09 0.14
CA CYS A 940 -42.74 -5.72 -1.18
C CYS A 940 -41.84 -4.93 -2.14
N ASP A 941 -41.44 -5.58 -3.22
CA ASP A 941 -40.64 -4.97 -4.28
C ASP A 941 -41.41 -3.83 -4.96
N VAL A 942 -40.69 -2.84 -5.51
CA VAL A 942 -41.27 -1.75 -6.29
C VAL A 942 -40.88 -1.90 -7.75
N SER A 943 -41.87 -1.85 -8.63
CA SER A 943 -41.72 -1.98 -10.08
C SER A 943 -42.22 -0.73 -10.80
N VAL A 944 -41.57 -0.37 -11.91
CA VAL A 944 -41.90 0.83 -12.70
C VAL A 944 -42.29 0.43 -14.12
N ILE A 945 -43.42 0.97 -14.59
CA ILE A 945 -43.89 0.87 -15.97
C ILE A 945 -43.87 2.27 -16.58
N GLU A 946 -42.98 2.53 -17.52
CA GLU A 946 -42.93 3.79 -18.26
C GLU A 946 -43.67 3.66 -19.60
N LEU A 947 -44.67 4.51 -19.81
CA LEU A 947 -45.46 4.63 -21.03
C LEU A 947 -45.03 5.91 -21.78
N THR A 948 -44.49 5.76 -22.99
CA THR A 948 -44.08 6.89 -23.83
C THR A 948 -45.02 7.07 -25.02
N GLN A 949 -45.83 8.14 -24.99
CA GLN A 949 -46.79 8.46 -26.04
C GLN A 949 -46.19 9.32 -27.17
N ALA A 950 -46.73 9.18 -28.39
CA ALA A 950 -46.31 9.94 -29.56
C ALA A 950 -46.69 11.44 -29.44
N ALA A 951 -45.79 12.34 -29.90
CA ALA A 951 -45.83 13.79 -29.66
C ALA A 951 -47.02 14.57 -30.29
N ASN A 952 -48.01 13.90 -30.89
CA ASN A 952 -49.11 14.54 -31.61
C ASN A 952 -50.34 14.90 -30.76
N ALA A 953 -50.29 14.69 -29.44
CA ALA A 953 -51.31 15.22 -28.53
C ALA A 953 -50.64 16.04 -27.43
N ARG A 954 -50.90 17.36 -27.40
CA ARG A 954 -50.76 18.13 -26.16
C ARG A 954 -51.88 17.67 -25.23
N GLN A 955 -51.68 16.54 -24.56
CA GLN A 955 -52.57 16.11 -23.48
C GLN A 955 -52.05 16.67 -22.16
N ASP A 956 -52.94 17.30 -21.41
CA ASP A 956 -52.72 17.74 -20.04
C ASP A 956 -52.36 16.54 -19.13
N ILE A 957 -51.72 16.81 -17.99
CA ILE A 957 -51.34 15.79 -17.00
C ILE A 957 -52.58 15.03 -16.52
N ALA A 958 -53.72 15.72 -16.33
CA ALA A 958 -55.01 15.11 -16.00
C ALA A 958 -55.46 14.06 -17.04
N ALA A 959 -55.37 14.37 -18.32
CA ALA A 959 -55.72 13.45 -19.40
C ALA A 959 -54.79 12.22 -19.47
N ARG A 960 -53.50 12.41 -19.17
CA ARG A 960 -52.53 11.31 -19.06
C ARG A 960 -52.80 10.42 -17.84
N ASN A 961 -53.16 11.02 -16.69
CA ASN A 961 -53.57 10.31 -15.48
C ASN A 961 -54.85 9.50 -15.70
N ILE A 962 -55.86 10.06 -16.38
CA ILE A 962 -57.09 9.34 -16.78
C ILE A 962 -56.75 8.16 -17.69
N THR A 963 -55.84 8.34 -18.65
CA THR A 963 -55.40 7.25 -19.54
C THR A 963 -54.72 6.11 -18.77
N SER A 964 -53.79 6.44 -17.85
CA SER A 964 -53.16 5.46 -16.96
C SER A 964 -54.20 4.76 -16.07
N GLY A 965 -55.18 5.50 -15.57
CA GLY A 965 -56.29 4.98 -14.76
C GLY A 965 -57.18 4.00 -15.51
N MET A 966 -57.56 4.32 -16.76
CA MET A 966 -58.35 3.41 -17.62
C MET A 966 -57.60 2.11 -17.89
N MET A 967 -56.29 2.17 -18.15
CA MET A 967 -55.46 0.99 -18.36
C MET A 967 -55.40 0.08 -17.13
N VAL A 968 -55.25 0.65 -15.94
CA VAL A 968 -55.27 -0.11 -14.68
C VAL A 968 -56.64 -0.69 -14.39
N GLN A 969 -57.72 0.06 -14.63
CA GLN A 969 -59.09 -0.41 -14.41
C GLN A 969 -59.43 -1.59 -15.32
N ASP A 970 -59.09 -1.49 -16.62
CA ASP A 970 -59.27 -2.58 -17.58
C ASP A 970 -58.43 -3.80 -17.22
N TRP A 971 -57.26 -3.60 -16.64
CA TRP A 971 -56.38 -4.68 -16.18
C TRP A 971 -56.89 -5.34 -14.90
N LEU A 972 -57.33 -4.58 -13.89
CA LEU A 972 -57.93 -5.12 -12.67
C LEU A 972 -59.23 -5.89 -12.94
N ARG A 973 -59.99 -5.49 -13.97
CA ARG A 973 -61.17 -6.24 -14.45
C ARG A 973 -60.79 -7.58 -15.09
N ASP A 974 -59.72 -7.59 -15.89
CA ASP A 974 -59.24 -8.80 -16.57
C ASP A 974 -58.47 -9.76 -15.65
N CYS A 975 -57.93 -9.27 -14.54
CA CYS A 975 -57.25 -10.05 -13.50
C CYS A 975 -58.19 -10.55 -12.39
N GLY A 976 -59.51 -10.41 -12.55
CA GLY A 976 -60.49 -10.90 -11.57
C GLY A 976 -60.43 -12.42 -11.34
N ASP A 977 -59.86 -13.18 -12.28
CA ASP A 977 -59.57 -14.62 -12.17
C ASP A 977 -58.38 -14.94 -11.24
N LEU A 978 -57.51 -13.95 -10.97
CA LEU A 978 -56.31 -14.09 -10.14
C LEU A 978 -56.52 -13.61 -8.69
N LEU A 979 -57.70 -13.09 -8.36
CA LEU A 979 -58.06 -12.72 -6.99
C LEU A 979 -58.38 -13.98 -6.17
N VAL A 980 -57.85 -14.04 -4.95
CA VAL A 980 -58.03 -15.19 -4.06
C VAL A 980 -59.42 -15.10 -3.39
N GLY A 981 -60.43 -15.83 -3.90
CA GLY A 981 -61.78 -15.93 -3.31
C GLY A 981 -62.87 -16.46 -4.28
N GLU A 982 -64.02 -16.91 -3.75
CA GLU A 982 -65.17 -17.36 -4.58
C GLU A 982 -65.97 -16.16 -5.12
N GLY A 983 -66.04 -16.02 -6.45
CA GLY A 983 -66.95 -15.11 -7.16
C GLY A 983 -66.21 -14.01 -7.93
N GLY A 984 -66.57 -13.84 -9.21
CA GLY A 984 -65.94 -12.90 -10.15
C GLY A 984 -66.22 -11.42 -9.87
N ASP A 985 -65.92 -10.96 -8.65
CA ASP A 985 -65.97 -9.56 -8.22
C ASP A 985 -64.65 -8.86 -8.52
N THR A 986 -64.73 -7.62 -9.00
CA THR A 986 -63.57 -6.75 -9.26
C THR A 986 -62.82 -6.38 -7.97
N ALA A 987 -61.50 -6.13 -8.09
CA ALA A 987 -60.68 -5.65 -6.98
C ALA A 987 -61.24 -4.33 -6.41
N LYS A 988 -61.32 -4.21 -5.08
CA LYS A 988 -61.73 -2.98 -4.40
C LYS A 988 -60.54 -2.02 -4.35
N VAL A 989 -60.64 -0.94 -5.12
CA VAL A 989 -59.62 0.10 -5.20
C VAL A 989 -60.10 1.36 -4.49
N LEU A 990 -59.24 1.93 -3.65
CA LEU A 990 -59.41 3.27 -3.11
C LEU A 990 -58.47 4.23 -3.84
N ALA A 991 -59.03 5.19 -4.58
CA ALA A 991 -58.26 6.15 -5.35
C ALA A 991 -58.01 7.47 -4.57
N ILE A 992 -56.82 8.04 -4.75
CA ILE A 992 -56.43 9.32 -4.15
C ILE A 992 -56.00 10.26 -5.27
N SER A 993 -56.69 11.40 -5.40
CA SER A 993 -56.32 12.47 -6.34
C SER A 993 -56.77 13.82 -5.81
N SER A 994 -55.92 14.84 -5.98
CA SER A 994 -56.27 16.24 -5.73
C SER A 994 -56.84 16.95 -6.96
N ASP A 995 -56.80 16.31 -8.13
CA ASP A 995 -57.25 16.86 -9.41
C ASP A 995 -58.76 16.66 -9.60
N ASP A 996 -59.50 17.74 -9.82
CA ASP A 996 -60.96 17.72 -9.93
C ASP A 996 -61.47 16.98 -11.18
N GLU A 997 -60.71 16.98 -12.30
CA GLU A 997 -61.08 16.24 -13.52
C GLU A 997 -60.91 14.73 -13.30
N VAL A 998 -59.80 14.32 -12.67
CA VAL A 998 -59.56 12.91 -12.31
C VAL A 998 -60.60 12.43 -11.30
N MET A 999 -60.96 13.25 -10.32
CA MET A 999 -62.00 12.92 -9.33
C MET A 999 -63.39 12.79 -9.95
N GLN A 1000 -63.73 13.62 -10.93
CA GLN A 1000 -64.97 13.49 -11.68
C GLN A 1000 -64.99 12.18 -12.50
N TRP A 1001 -63.90 11.87 -13.20
CA TRP A 1001 -63.77 10.62 -13.96
C TRP A 1001 -63.89 9.38 -13.06
N LEU A 1002 -63.21 9.34 -11.91
CA LEU A 1002 -63.29 8.23 -10.96
C LEU A 1002 -64.73 7.98 -10.48
N LYS A 1003 -65.49 9.07 -10.24
CA LYS A 1003 -66.90 8.99 -9.84
C LYS A 1003 -67.80 8.44 -10.96
N GLU A 1004 -67.53 8.79 -12.21
CA GLU A 1004 -68.23 8.25 -13.39
C GLU A 1004 -67.93 6.75 -13.60
N GLN A 1005 -66.76 6.29 -13.14
CA GLN A 1005 -66.34 4.88 -13.18
C GLN A 1005 -66.76 4.04 -11.96
N GLU A 1006 -67.57 4.61 -11.06
CA GLU A 1006 -67.98 3.98 -9.79
C GLU A 1006 -66.78 3.57 -8.88
N ILE A 1007 -65.62 4.20 -9.05
CA ILE A 1007 -64.44 3.98 -8.20
C ILE A 1007 -64.51 4.92 -7.00
N GLU A 1008 -64.32 4.37 -5.81
CA GLU A 1008 -64.31 5.15 -4.58
C GLU A 1008 -63.02 5.99 -4.48
N ALA A 1009 -63.18 7.31 -4.33
CA ALA A 1009 -62.05 8.25 -4.35
C ALA A 1009 -62.11 9.26 -3.20
N VAL A 1010 -60.95 9.71 -2.74
CA VAL A 1010 -60.78 10.72 -1.69
C VAL A 1010 -59.76 11.78 -2.10
N LYS A 1011 -59.88 12.99 -1.56
CA LYS A 1011 -59.00 14.12 -1.93
C LYS A 1011 -57.69 14.16 -1.16
N SER A 1012 -57.57 13.44 -0.04
CA SER A 1012 -56.37 13.48 0.81
C SER A 1012 -55.96 12.11 1.32
N LYS A 1013 -54.64 11.94 1.55
CA LYS A 1013 -54.08 10.73 2.16
C LYS A 1013 -54.64 10.43 3.55
N GLY A 1014 -54.94 11.46 4.35
CA GLY A 1014 -55.48 11.30 5.71
C GLY A 1014 -56.89 10.70 5.71
N GLU A 1015 -57.72 11.10 4.74
CA GLU A 1015 -59.04 10.48 4.53
C GLU A 1015 -58.91 9.05 4.03
N ALA A 1016 -57.95 8.77 3.13
CA ALA A 1016 -57.72 7.44 2.59
C ALA A 1016 -57.36 6.43 3.69
N VAL A 1017 -56.39 6.79 4.55
CA VAL A 1017 -55.93 5.97 5.69
C VAL A 1017 -57.01 5.82 6.77
N SER A 1018 -57.87 6.83 6.97
CA SER A 1018 -59.02 6.66 7.88
C SER A 1018 -60.05 5.68 7.33
N LYS A 1019 -60.22 5.63 6.01
CA LYS A 1019 -61.24 4.83 5.33
C LYS A 1019 -60.80 3.39 5.14
N SER A 1020 -59.51 3.15 4.89
CA SER A 1020 -58.90 1.81 4.84
C SER A 1020 -59.12 0.98 6.11
N ARG A 1021 -59.27 1.64 7.27
CA ARG A 1021 -59.63 1.00 8.54
C ARG A 1021 -61.07 0.53 8.65
N SER A 1022 -61.99 1.19 7.94
CA SER A 1022 -63.42 0.93 8.04
C SER A 1022 -63.92 -0.06 6.98
N THR A 1023 -63.21 -0.16 5.86
CA THR A 1023 -63.54 -1.00 4.72
C THR A 1023 -62.24 -1.63 4.22
N GLN A 1024 -62.24 -2.95 4.03
CA GLN A 1024 -61.08 -3.68 3.50
C GLN A 1024 -60.96 -3.45 1.98
N TYR A 1025 -59.89 -2.78 1.57
CA TYR A 1025 -59.54 -2.55 0.17
C TYR A 1025 -58.42 -3.50 -0.26
N ASP A 1026 -58.37 -3.83 -1.55
CA ASP A 1026 -57.34 -4.69 -2.11
C ASP A 1026 -56.10 -3.88 -2.52
N VAL A 1027 -56.30 -2.64 -3.02
CA VAL A 1027 -55.25 -1.72 -3.49
C VAL A 1027 -55.62 -0.28 -3.16
N ILE A 1028 -54.62 0.52 -2.76
CA ILE A 1028 -54.72 1.98 -2.77
C ILE A 1028 -53.99 2.51 -4.01
N ALA A 1029 -54.70 3.31 -4.81
CA ALA A 1029 -54.21 3.89 -6.04
C ALA A 1029 -54.03 5.41 -5.87
N GLN A 1030 -52.80 5.90 -5.92
CA GLN A 1030 -52.52 7.33 -5.80
C GLN A 1030 -52.10 7.92 -7.14
N PHE A 1031 -52.85 8.92 -7.59
CA PHE A 1031 -52.52 9.72 -8.77
C PHE A 1031 -51.63 10.89 -8.36
N GLY A 1032 -50.61 11.16 -9.16
CA GLY A 1032 -49.61 12.18 -8.90
C GLY A 1032 -48.97 12.74 -10.16
N GLU A 1033 -47.92 13.52 -9.93
CA GLU A 1033 -47.05 14.09 -10.95
C GLU A 1033 -45.60 14.00 -10.46
N GLY A 1034 -44.71 13.53 -11.33
CA GLY A 1034 -43.27 13.47 -11.08
C GLY A 1034 -42.48 13.81 -12.34
N ASN A 1035 -41.57 14.78 -12.26
CA ASN A 1035 -40.71 15.21 -13.36
C ASN A 1035 -41.46 15.45 -14.70
N ASP A 1036 -42.58 16.20 -14.66
CA ASP A 1036 -43.45 16.54 -15.81
C ASP A 1036 -44.13 15.32 -16.48
N ALA A 1037 -44.16 14.19 -15.76
CA ALA A 1037 -44.89 12.98 -16.11
C ALA A 1037 -46.06 12.73 -15.14
N ALA A 1038 -47.15 12.21 -15.69
CA ALA A 1038 -48.31 11.75 -14.94
C ALA A 1038 -47.95 10.41 -14.26
N THR A 1039 -48.14 10.30 -12.95
CA THR A 1039 -47.82 9.09 -12.17
C THR A 1039 -49.04 8.47 -11.51
N LEU A 1040 -49.06 7.14 -11.46
CA LEU A 1040 -50.06 6.36 -10.75
C LEU A 1040 -49.36 5.25 -9.97
N ALA A 1041 -49.34 5.39 -8.64
CA ALA A 1041 -48.79 4.38 -7.73
C ALA A 1041 -49.90 3.44 -7.22
N LEU A 1042 -49.73 2.14 -7.43
CA LEU A 1042 -50.61 1.09 -6.91
C LEU A 1042 -49.93 0.38 -5.74
N MET A 1043 -50.51 0.52 -4.55
CA MET A 1043 -49.99 -0.03 -3.31
C MET A 1043 -50.90 -1.18 -2.82
N PRO A 1044 -50.41 -2.43 -2.81
CA PRO A 1044 -51.20 -3.58 -2.37
C PRO A 1044 -51.41 -3.55 -0.84
N MET A 1045 -52.62 -3.80 -0.36
CA MET A 1045 -52.94 -3.74 1.07
C MET A 1045 -52.77 -5.11 1.73
N GLN A 1046 -52.28 -5.13 2.97
CA GLN A 1046 -52.16 -6.35 3.76
C GLN A 1046 -53.56 -6.92 4.07
N GLY A 1047 -53.75 -8.21 3.78
CA GLY A 1047 -55.07 -8.87 3.88
C GLY A 1047 -55.99 -8.63 2.68
N GLY A 1048 -55.55 -7.94 1.63
CA GLY A 1048 -56.28 -7.85 0.36
C GLY A 1048 -56.35 -9.20 -0.37
N ARG A 1049 -57.20 -9.29 -1.40
CA ARG A 1049 -57.40 -10.50 -2.22
C ARG A 1049 -56.37 -10.67 -3.34
N LEU A 1050 -55.35 -9.82 -3.42
CA LEU A 1050 -54.27 -9.94 -4.38
C LEU A 1050 -53.33 -11.13 -4.05
N PRO A 1051 -52.68 -11.74 -5.06
CA PRO A 1051 -51.67 -12.78 -4.84
C PRO A 1051 -50.53 -12.34 -3.90
N SER A 1052 -50.03 -13.27 -3.08
CA SER A 1052 -48.88 -13.03 -2.21
C SER A 1052 -47.62 -12.71 -3.04
N GLY A 1053 -46.84 -11.71 -2.60
CA GLY A 1053 -45.65 -11.25 -3.32
C GLY A 1053 -45.91 -10.19 -4.40
N TRP A 1054 -47.12 -9.61 -4.43
CA TRP A 1054 -47.44 -8.54 -5.36
C TRP A 1054 -46.58 -7.28 -5.11
N PRO A 1055 -45.88 -6.72 -6.10
CA PRO A 1055 -45.05 -5.53 -5.91
C PRO A 1055 -45.86 -4.23 -5.96
N VAL A 1056 -45.37 -3.19 -5.29
CA VAL A 1056 -45.83 -1.82 -5.54
C VAL A 1056 -45.57 -1.50 -7.01
N THR A 1057 -46.59 -1.05 -7.73
CA THR A 1057 -46.48 -0.78 -9.17
C THR A 1057 -46.64 0.71 -9.44
N LEU A 1058 -45.58 1.35 -9.93
CA LEU A 1058 -45.58 2.75 -10.34
C LEU A 1058 -45.73 2.83 -11.86
N ILE A 1059 -46.80 3.47 -12.34
CA ILE A 1059 -47.05 3.70 -13.77
C ILE A 1059 -46.74 5.16 -14.07
N VAL A 1060 -45.88 5.40 -15.06
CA VAL A 1060 -45.39 6.72 -15.43
C VAL A 1060 -45.74 6.98 -16.89
N SER A 1061 -46.50 8.05 -17.17
CA SER A 1061 -46.92 8.41 -18.53
C SER A 1061 -46.28 9.72 -18.99
N LYS A 1062 -45.42 9.64 -20.02
CA LYS A 1062 -44.63 10.75 -20.56
C LYS A 1062 -44.75 10.90 -22.08
N THR A 1063 -44.49 12.11 -22.59
CA THR A 1063 -44.46 12.41 -24.03
C THR A 1063 -43.06 12.30 -24.61
N LYS A 1064 -42.92 11.81 -25.85
CA LYS A 1064 -41.62 11.70 -26.55
C LYS A 1064 -41.00 13.09 -26.80
N ALA A 1065 -39.88 13.40 -26.17
CA ALA A 1065 -39.15 14.65 -26.38
C ALA A 1065 -38.60 14.76 -27.82
N LYS A 1066 -38.70 15.94 -28.46
CA LYS A 1066 -38.08 16.21 -29.77
C LYS A 1066 -36.56 16.04 -29.64
N GLN A 1067 -36.02 15.04 -30.33
CA GLN A 1067 -34.61 14.69 -30.31
C GLN A 1067 -33.77 15.85 -30.88
N ALA A 1068 -33.09 16.61 -30.01
CA ALA A 1068 -32.09 17.58 -30.44
C ALA A 1068 -30.86 16.80 -30.93
N SER A 1069 -30.57 16.92 -32.22
CA SER A 1069 -29.39 16.36 -32.86
C SER A 1069 -28.11 16.88 -32.19
N ARG A 1070 -27.36 15.99 -31.53
CA ARG A 1070 -25.97 16.24 -31.10
C ARG A 1070 -25.13 16.55 -32.34
N GLY A 1071 -24.75 17.83 -32.49
CA GLY A 1071 -23.78 18.28 -33.48
C GLY A 1071 -22.40 18.44 -32.86
N VAL A 1072 -21.46 17.60 -33.29
CA VAL A 1072 -20.01 17.83 -33.20
C VAL A 1072 -19.63 18.89 -34.24
N VAL A 1073 -19.04 20.04 -33.86
CA VAL A 1073 -18.03 20.84 -34.63
C VAL A 1073 -17.43 21.86 -33.63
N SER A 1074 -16.17 21.76 -33.21
CA SER A 1074 -14.91 22.20 -33.83
C SER A 1074 -14.58 23.71 -33.75
N LYS A 1075 -13.36 23.96 -33.27
CA LYS A 1075 -12.55 25.19 -33.22
C LYS A 1075 -12.64 26.12 -34.44
N PHE A 1076 -12.54 27.43 -34.14
CA PHE A 1076 -12.14 28.59 -34.97
C PHE A 1076 -13.03 29.07 -36.13
N SER A 1077 -13.38 30.37 -36.02
CA SER A 1077 -13.25 31.44 -37.04
C SER A 1077 -14.52 32.24 -37.37
N SER A 1078 -14.43 33.53 -37.02
CA SER A 1078 -14.80 34.75 -37.75
C SER A 1078 -16.14 34.84 -38.51
N GLY A 1079 -16.85 35.95 -38.24
CA GLY A 1079 -17.38 36.77 -39.31
C GLY A 1079 -18.86 37.14 -39.23
N GLY A 1080 -19.14 38.31 -38.63
CA GLY A 1080 -19.95 39.35 -39.26
C GLY A 1080 -21.43 39.11 -39.58
N GLY A 1081 -22.28 39.91 -38.92
CA GLY A 1081 -23.13 40.84 -39.69
C GLY A 1081 -24.65 40.62 -39.69
N ARG A 1082 -25.32 41.56 -39.02
CA ARG A 1082 -26.62 42.19 -39.36
C ARG A 1082 -27.89 41.31 -39.43
N GLY A 1083 -28.81 41.65 -38.51
CA GLY A 1083 -30.01 42.39 -38.91
C GLY A 1083 -31.35 41.88 -38.35
N ARG A 1084 -32.01 42.75 -37.56
CA ARG A 1084 -33.46 43.10 -37.54
C ARG A 1084 -34.48 41.95 -37.51
N ARG A 1085 -35.59 41.97 -36.75
CA ARG A 1085 -36.42 43.04 -36.17
C ARG A 1085 -37.58 42.36 -35.42
N ARG A 1086 -38.03 43.00 -34.32
CA ARG A 1086 -39.43 43.16 -33.82
C ARG A 1086 -40.26 41.91 -33.51
N ALA A 1087 -41.06 41.87 -32.45
CA ALA A 1087 -41.75 42.93 -31.72
C ALA A 1087 -41.50 42.88 -30.22
#